data_AF-A0A2E5ER31-F1
#
_entry.id   AF-A0A2E5ER31-F1
#
_cell.length_a   1.000
_cell.length_b   1.000
_cell.length_c   1.000
_cell.angle_alpha   90.00
_cell.angle_beta   90.00
_cell.angle_gamma   90.00
#
_symmetry.space_group_name_H-M   'P 1'
#
loop_
_entity.id
_entity.type
_entity.pdbx_description
1 polymer ?
#
loop_
_entity_poly.entity_id
_entity_poly.type
_entity_poly.pdbx_seq_one_letter_code
_entity_poly.pdbx_strand_id
1 'polypeptide(L)'
;MHRYVLTLTLPLATLCFAEAQQFDVVLRNGTLIDGSGAKGFRADVGIRGKRIEAVSRQSLPKGDLDLDASGLVVAPGFVDMHAHIDPIDRLPGARSMVSQGVTTAVGGPDGSSPWPLAPYLDKLERMGVGLNVAMLVGHNSVRRGVMALEDRAPTEEELEQMKANVAQAMDDGAWGFSTGLKYLPGSFAKTDEVIELSRVAARRGGFYTSHLREEGLGLIESVDEAIEIGKKAKIPIVLTHHKVIGGPMWGKSTRTLAMVEAARKEGVDVMMDQYPYTATYTGITVLVPAWARAGGISKFKARLKDQELRAKIVKEIIFNLDNDRGGGDLRRVQFGLVKWNKELEGKTLYDWAMMKGVKPDSANGAELVIEAIQNGGASCIYHVLSDEDVERIMAHPLTMVGSDGRLTEPGSGHPHPRWYGSFPRILGHYVREKKVMKLEEAIRKMTSLSAARLGLMDRGSIKAGNFADLVVFDPETIIDKATFSDPHQYPVGIHHVFVNGVAAILGGEFKDRRVGDVLRKSSHSGSNQFPGKEWVRWNSLEKAGWSKAGLARAREFSKTLATSALIIVQGGRIVDEWGESKRPFNCHSMRKSILSALYGPHVLSGKIRTSSPIGELGIDDNEPSLTELEKTAKVGDLLKARSGVYHPALYETKAMAARRPKRGSHEPNAFWYYNNWDFNTVCSIFENESGHGIFEEFEDRLAGPLMMQDFVREKHTRYVTGTNSVHPAYPFQLSARDLARFGLLFARGGVWKDEQIIPKGWVIESTRSYSTTSRGGGYGYMWWVAKDGNFYPNVKVPDGSFAAHGYRGHKLLVIPQWDLVIVHRVNTFKREGSVGTGDFGKLLKLILEARK
;
A
#
# COMPACT_ATOMS: atom_id res chain seq x y z
N MET A 1 -35.11 -66.19 -48.29
CA MET A 1 -33.64 -66.29 -48.14
C MET A 1 -33.04 -64.90 -48.27
N HIS A 2 -32.17 -64.54 -47.32
CA HIS A 2 -31.11 -63.51 -47.37
C HIS A 2 -31.56 -62.03 -47.49
N ARG A 3 -31.83 -61.36 -46.36
CA ARG A 3 -30.91 -60.65 -45.44
C ARG A 3 -30.51 -59.25 -45.95
N TYR A 4 -31.22 -58.23 -45.44
CA TYR A 4 -30.78 -56.85 -45.41
C TYR A 4 -29.58 -56.72 -44.46
N VAL A 5 -28.43 -56.27 -44.97
CA VAL A 5 -27.27 -55.87 -44.16
C VAL A 5 -27.29 -54.35 -44.05
N LEU A 6 -27.52 -53.85 -42.83
CA LEU A 6 -27.31 -52.47 -42.44
C LEU A 6 -25.81 -52.16 -42.50
N THR A 7 -25.40 -51.25 -43.37
CA THR A 7 -24.05 -50.69 -43.35
C THR A 7 -24.01 -49.60 -42.26
N LEU A 8 -23.45 -49.94 -41.10
CA LEU A 8 -23.10 -48.97 -40.06
C LEU A 8 -21.93 -48.11 -40.56
N THR A 9 -22.19 -46.83 -40.85
CA THR A 9 -21.14 -45.82 -40.98
C THR A 9 -20.63 -45.46 -39.57
N LEU A 10 -19.44 -45.94 -39.21
CA LEU A 10 -18.69 -45.40 -38.07
C LEU A 10 -18.33 -43.92 -38.38
N PRO A 11 -18.54 -42.97 -37.45
CA PRO A 11 -17.86 -41.69 -37.54
C PRO A 11 -16.37 -41.92 -37.28
N LEU A 12 -15.53 -41.45 -38.21
CA LEU A 12 -14.10 -41.28 -38.03
C LEU A 12 -13.85 -40.68 -36.64
N ALA A 13 -13.08 -41.39 -35.82
CA ALA A 13 -12.50 -40.83 -34.62
C ALA A 13 -11.71 -39.58 -35.03
N THR A 14 -12.21 -38.42 -34.65
CA THR A 14 -11.41 -37.20 -34.61
C THR A 14 -10.23 -37.49 -33.71
N LEU A 15 -9.06 -37.68 -34.31
CA LEU A 15 -7.78 -37.58 -33.62
C LEU A 15 -7.75 -36.20 -32.97
N CYS A 16 -8.09 -36.14 -31.67
CA CYS A 16 -7.66 -35.06 -30.81
C CYS A 16 -6.13 -35.08 -30.86
N PHE A 17 -5.55 -34.23 -31.70
CA PHE A 17 -4.22 -33.73 -31.44
C PHE A 17 -4.28 -33.08 -30.05
N ALA A 18 -3.74 -33.77 -29.06
CA ALA A 18 -3.32 -33.11 -27.84
C ALA A 18 -2.33 -32.03 -28.30
N GLU A 19 -2.71 -30.76 -28.24
CA GLU A 19 -1.77 -29.65 -28.37
C GLU A 19 -0.62 -29.95 -27.42
N ALA A 20 0.58 -30.15 -27.98
CA ALA A 20 1.79 -30.30 -27.20
C ALA A 20 1.87 -29.07 -26.28
N GLN A 21 1.82 -29.30 -24.97
CA GLN A 21 1.85 -28.22 -23.99
C GLN A 21 3.23 -27.54 -24.10
N GLN A 22 3.32 -26.47 -24.87
CA GLN A 22 4.57 -25.76 -25.14
C GLN A 22 4.94 -24.93 -23.90
N PHE A 23 6.13 -25.18 -23.37
CA PHE A 23 6.74 -24.39 -22.30
C PHE A 23 7.64 -23.32 -22.90
N ASP A 24 7.67 -22.12 -22.31
CA ASP A 24 8.59 -21.06 -22.72
C ASP A 24 10.01 -21.37 -22.21
N VAL A 25 10.11 -21.90 -20.98
CA VAL A 25 11.37 -22.32 -20.36
C VAL A 25 11.20 -23.67 -19.67
N VAL A 26 12.19 -24.55 -19.80
CA VAL A 26 12.30 -25.77 -19.02
C VAL A 26 13.66 -25.80 -18.33
N LEU A 27 13.65 -25.85 -16.99
CA LEU A 27 14.83 -26.12 -16.17
C LEU A 27 14.89 -27.62 -15.91
N ARG A 28 15.94 -28.29 -16.40
CA ARG A 28 16.07 -29.75 -16.33
C ARG A 28 16.95 -30.21 -15.18
N ASN A 29 16.61 -31.36 -14.61
CA ASN A 29 17.52 -32.15 -13.76
C ASN A 29 18.05 -31.47 -12.49
N GLY A 30 17.53 -30.30 -12.12
CA GLY A 30 17.98 -29.56 -10.94
C GLY A 30 17.57 -30.22 -9.64
N THR A 31 18.31 -29.94 -8.58
CA THR A 31 17.87 -30.24 -7.21
C THR A 31 16.89 -29.15 -6.78
N LEU A 32 15.60 -29.47 -6.83
CA LEU A 32 14.53 -28.54 -6.49
C LEU A 32 14.39 -28.43 -4.97
N ILE A 33 14.60 -27.23 -4.43
CA ILE A 33 14.28 -26.87 -3.05
C ILE A 33 13.14 -25.86 -3.11
N ASP A 34 11.92 -26.33 -2.86
CA ASP A 34 10.67 -25.62 -3.18
C ASP A 34 10.33 -24.43 -2.27
N GLY A 35 11.20 -24.12 -1.31
CA GLY A 35 10.99 -23.08 -0.30
C GLY A 35 10.20 -23.54 0.94
N SER A 36 9.73 -24.79 1.03
CA SER A 36 8.98 -25.27 2.20
C SER A 36 9.84 -25.56 3.44
N GLY A 37 11.16 -25.70 3.27
CA GLY A 37 12.08 -26.24 4.27
C GLY A 37 12.22 -27.77 4.22
N ALA A 38 11.48 -28.45 3.35
CA ALA A 38 11.66 -29.87 3.09
C ALA A 38 12.95 -30.14 2.27
N LYS A 39 13.48 -31.36 2.41
CA LYS A 39 14.66 -31.82 1.67
C LYS A 39 14.43 -31.71 0.15
N GLY A 40 15.44 -31.23 -0.56
CA GLY A 40 15.39 -31.11 -2.02
C GLY A 40 15.26 -32.45 -2.75
N PHE A 41 14.72 -32.42 -3.96
CA PHE A 41 14.61 -33.59 -4.83
C PHE A 41 14.85 -33.23 -6.31
N ARG A 42 15.32 -34.19 -7.10
CA ARG A 42 15.54 -33.97 -8.53
C ARG A 42 14.22 -33.80 -9.27
N ALA A 43 14.08 -32.72 -10.04
CA ALA A 43 12.90 -32.45 -10.84
C ALA A 43 13.19 -31.48 -12.00
N ASP A 44 12.31 -31.51 -13.00
CA ASP A 44 12.19 -30.50 -14.03
C ASP A 44 11.14 -29.46 -13.62
N VAL A 45 11.37 -28.19 -13.99
CA VAL A 45 10.41 -27.08 -13.82
C VAL A 45 10.10 -26.47 -15.18
N GLY A 46 8.82 -26.51 -15.57
CA GLY A 46 8.32 -25.91 -16.79
C GLY A 46 7.64 -24.57 -16.50
N ILE A 47 8.02 -23.54 -17.24
CA ILE A 47 7.50 -22.16 -17.14
C ILE A 47 6.70 -21.84 -18.40
N ARG A 48 5.55 -21.18 -18.21
CA ARG A 48 4.74 -20.63 -19.29
C ARG A 48 4.19 -19.25 -18.91
N GLY A 49 4.47 -18.26 -19.73
CA GLY A 49 4.28 -16.85 -19.42
C GLY A 49 4.93 -16.49 -18.09
N LYS A 50 4.15 -15.89 -17.18
CA LYS A 50 4.64 -15.47 -15.86
C LYS A 50 4.66 -16.58 -14.81
N ARG A 51 4.22 -17.81 -15.12
CA ARG A 51 3.91 -18.83 -14.12
C ARG A 51 4.68 -20.12 -14.30
N ILE A 52 4.89 -20.82 -13.19
CA ILE A 52 5.30 -22.22 -13.18
C ILE A 52 4.09 -23.03 -13.64
N GLU A 53 4.21 -23.67 -14.79
CA GLU A 53 3.15 -24.49 -15.37
C GLU A 53 3.23 -25.91 -14.80
N ALA A 54 4.43 -26.46 -14.65
CA ALA A 54 4.63 -27.83 -14.19
C ALA A 54 5.91 -27.99 -13.34
N VAL A 55 5.83 -28.90 -12.38
CA VAL A 55 6.98 -29.44 -11.63
C VAL A 55 6.89 -30.95 -11.74
N SER A 56 7.92 -31.61 -12.26
CA SER A 56 7.85 -33.03 -12.59
C SER A 56 9.13 -33.77 -12.23
N ARG A 57 9.01 -34.96 -11.63
CA ARG A 57 10.13 -35.89 -11.43
C ARG A 57 10.51 -36.65 -12.70
N GLN A 58 9.64 -36.60 -13.71
CA GLN A 58 9.88 -37.13 -15.05
C GLN A 58 10.25 -35.99 -15.99
N SER A 59 10.97 -36.30 -17.06
CA SER A 59 11.38 -35.30 -18.06
C SER A 59 10.16 -34.58 -18.65
N LEU A 60 10.18 -33.26 -18.63
CA LEU A 60 9.19 -32.46 -19.35
C LEU A 60 9.53 -32.40 -20.85
N PRO A 61 8.53 -32.22 -21.74
CA PRO A 61 8.74 -31.81 -23.13
C PRO A 61 9.69 -30.62 -23.25
N LYS A 62 10.37 -30.50 -24.38
CA LYS A 62 11.30 -29.39 -24.64
C LYS A 62 10.53 -28.06 -24.64
N GLY A 63 11.07 -27.06 -23.95
CA GLY A 63 10.61 -25.67 -24.04
C GLY A 63 11.39 -24.87 -25.08
N ASP A 64 10.96 -23.62 -25.32
CA ASP A 64 11.67 -22.71 -26.23
C ASP A 64 13.10 -22.43 -25.73
N LEU A 65 13.24 -22.21 -24.42
CA LEU A 65 14.51 -22.17 -23.70
C LEU A 65 14.66 -23.41 -22.82
N ASP A 66 15.60 -24.28 -23.18
CA ASP A 66 15.82 -25.56 -22.51
C ASP A 66 17.18 -25.54 -21.80
N LEU A 67 17.17 -25.51 -20.47
CA LEU A 67 18.36 -25.28 -19.65
C LEU A 67 18.66 -26.51 -18.77
N ASP A 68 19.87 -27.04 -18.87
CA ASP A 68 20.34 -28.07 -17.96
C ASP A 68 20.76 -27.46 -16.61
N ALA A 69 20.10 -27.87 -15.54
CA ALA A 69 20.41 -27.49 -14.16
C ALA A 69 21.00 -28.67 -13.36
N SER A 70 21.56 -29.69 -14.04
CA SER A 70 22.26 -30.79 -13.40
C SER A 70 23.38 -30.29 -12.47
N GLY A 71 23.40 -30.79 -11.23
CA GLY A 71 24.34 -30.34 -10.19
C GLY A 71 24.00 -29.00 -9.55
N LEU A 72 23.00 -28.28 -10.07
CA LEU A 72 22.55 -26.99 -9.55
C LEU A 72 21.31 -27.15 -8.66
N VAL A 73 21.08 -26.15 -7.81
CA VAL A 73 19.86 -25.98 -7.03
C VAL A 73 18.89 -25.09 -7.79
N VAL A 74 17.62 -25.49 -7.85
CA VAL A 74 16.51 -24.64 -8.33
C VAL A 74 15.65 -24.27 -7.12
N ALA A 75 15.60 -22.99 -6.78
CA ALA A 75 14.87 -22.44 -5.65
C ALA A 75 13.93 -21.31 -6.07
N PRO A 76 12.90 -20.97 -5.26
CA PRO A 76 12.17 -19.73 -5.48
C PRO A 76 13.14 -18.55 -5.42
N GLY A 77 12.88 -17.53 -6.22
CA GLY A 77 13.64 -16.28 -6.17
C GLY A 77 13.57 -15.65 -4.78
N PHE A 78 14.67 -15.05 -4.35
CA PHE A 78 14.79 -14.56 -2.98
C PHE A 78 13.95 -13.30 -2.76
N VAL A 79 13.38 -13.19 -1.56
CA VAL A 79 12.57 -12.07 -1.09
C VAL A 79 13.36 -11.30 -0.04
N ASP A 80 13.79 -10.09 -0.40
CA ASP A 80 14.49 -9.18 0.49
C ASP A 80 13.49 -8.37 1.32
N MET A 81 13.33 -8.74 2.59
CA MET A 81 12.35 -8.12 3.49
C MET A 81 12.76 -6.71 3.95
N HIS A 82 14.02 -6.31 3.75
CA HIS A 82 14.53 -5.03 4.22
C HIS A 82 15.57 -4.46 3.27
N ALA A 83 15.13 -3.62 2.33
CA ALA A 83 16.01 -3.03 1.32
C ALA A 83 15.79 -1.52 1.15
N HIS A 84 16.88 -0.77 0.98
CA HIS A 84 16.83 0.64 0.62
C HIS A 84 16.81 0.79 -0.92
N ILE A 85 15.64 0.57 -1.50
CA ILE A 85 15.43 0.62 -2.97
C ILE A 85 15.19 2.03 -3.52
N ASP A 86 15.25 3.09 -2.71
CA ASP A 86 14.98 4.47 -3.15
C ASP A 86 15.69 4.88 -4.47
N PRO A 87 16.93 4.42 -4.77
CA PRO A 87 17.60 4.72 -6.04
C PRO A 87 16.99 4.06 -7.28
N ILE A 88 15.90 3.28 -7.17
CA ILE A 88 15.30 2.52 -8.27
C ILE A 88 14.88 3.38 -9.47
N ASP A 89 14.57 4.66 -9.24
CA ASP A 89 14.32 5.63 -10.31
C ASP A 89 15.50 5.80 -11.28
N ARG A 90 16.73 5.58 -10.79
CA ARG A 90 17.98 5.69 -11.56
C ARG A 90 18.54 4.33 -11.94
N LEU A 91 18.24 3.30 -11.14
CA LEU A 91 18.72 1.93 -11.32
C LEU A 91 17.55 0.95 -11.47
N PRO A 92 16.64 1.13 -12.45
CA PRO A 92 15.39 0.36 -12.52
C PRO A 92 15.62 -1.13 -12.75
N GLY A 93 16.72 -1.53 -13.39
CA GLY A 93 17.10 -2.94 -13.56
C GLY A 93 17.55 -3.65 -12.28
N ALA A 94 17.78 -2.91 -11.20
CA ALA A 94 18.12 -3.41 -9.87
C ALA A 94 19.27 -4.43 -9.81
N ARG A 95 20.29 -4.27 -10.68
CA ARG A 95 21.36 -5.26 -10.90
C ARG A 95 22.03 -5.75 -9.62
N SER A 96 22.34 -4.88 -8.66
CA SER A 96 23.02 -5.29 -7.42
C SER A 96 22.20 -6.26 -6.57
N MET A 97 20.87 -6.23 -6.66
CA MET A 97 19.97 -7.13 -5.95
C MET A 97 19.69 -8.38 -6.79
N VAL A 98 19.37 -8.23 -8.08
CA VAL A 98 19.11 -9.36 -8.99
C VAL A 98 20.32 -10.29 -9.07
N SER A 99 21.54 -9.75 -9.07
CA SER A 99 22.79 -10.53 -9.06
C SER A 99 22.95 -11.41 -7.83
N GLN A 100 22.19 -11.17 -6.76
CA GLN A 100 22.16 -11.99 -5.55
C GLN A 100 21.09 -13.09 -5.57
N GLY A 101 20.28 -13.16 -6.64
CA GLY A 101 19.11 -14.06 -6.71
C GLY A 101 17.81 -13.44 -6.19
N VAL A 102 17.82 -12.14 -5.85
CA VAL A 102 16.64 -11.43 -5.36
C VAL A 102 15.68 -11.17 -6.52
N THR A 103 14.43 -11.59 -6.35
CA THR A 103 13.34 -11.35 -7.31
C THR A 103 12.24 -10.47 -6.73
N THR A 104 12.21 -10.28 -5.40
CA THR A 104 11.28 -9.37 -4.73
C THR A 104 11.99 -8.58 -3.63
N ALA A 105 11.76 -7.28 -3.53
CA ALA A 105 12.31 -6.44 -2.48
C ALA A 105 11.25 -5.55 -1.82
N VAL A 106 11.35 -5.40 -0.51
CA VAL A 106 10.50 -4.52 0.31
C VAL A 106 11.26 -3.23 0.60
N GLY A 107 10.78 -2.15 0.00
CA GLY A 107 11.25 -0.78 0.20
C GLY A 107 10.48 0.00 1.25
N GLY A 108 10.94 1.23 1.51
CA GLY A 108 10.42 2.08 2.57
C GLY A 108 10.79 1.68 4.01
N PRO A 109 11.94 1.03 4.30
CA PRO A 109 12.28 0.65 5.67
C PRO A 109 12.67 1.86 6.54
N ASP A 110 12.90 1.61 7.83
CA ASP A 110 13.49 2.58 8.77
C ASP A 110 12.75 3.93 8.87
N GLY A 111 11.43 3.90 8.64
CA GLY A 111 10.57 5.08 8.71
C GLY A 111 10.70 6.04 7.52
N SER A 112 11.46 5.71 6.47
CA SER A 112 11.64 6.58 5.31
C SER A 112 11.01 5.95 4.08
N SER A 113 9.98 6.61 3.53
CA SER A 113 9.36 6.25 2.25
C SER A 113 9.11 7.49 1.39
N PRO A 114 8.93 7.32 0.06
CA PRO A 114 8.36 8.34 -0.79
C PRO A 114 6.96 8.77 -0.31
N TRP A 115 6.63 10.04 -0.52
CA TRP A 115 5.32 10.62 -0.18
C TRP A 115 4.98 11.74 -1.18
N PRO A 116 3.74 11.79 -1.73
CA PRO A 116 2.66 10.79 -1.65
C PRO A 116 3.02 9.46 -2.33
N LEU A 117 2.47 8.34 -1.83
CA LEU A 117 2.90 7.00 -2.26
C LEU A 117 2.34 6.59 -3.63
N ALA A 118 1.05 6.81 -3.91
CA ALA A 118 0.47 6.40 -5.19
C ALA A 118 1.22 6.93 -6.44
N PRO A 119 1.51 8.25 -6.58
CA PRO A 119 2.24 8.76 -7.74
C PRO A 119 3.62 8.13 -7.92
N TYR A 120 4.27 7.77 -6.82
CA TYR A 120 5.55 7.06 -6.85
C TYR A 120 5.38 5.63 -7.38
N LEU A 121 4.40 4.87 -6.87
CA LEU A 121 4.12 3.53 -7.37
C LEU A 121 3.72 3.53 -8.85
N ASP A 122 2.87 4.47 -9.27
CA ASP A 122 2.45 4.61 -10.68
C ASP A 122 3.65 4.94 -11.59
N LYS A 123 4.61 5.72 -11.10
CA LYS A 123 5.86 6.02 -11.80
C LYS A 123 6.69 4.75 -12.00
N LEU A 124 6.85 3.93 -10.96
CA LEU A 124 7.57 2.66 -11.06
C LEU A 124 6.91 1.70 -12.05
N GLU A 125 5.57 1.62 -12.05
CA GLU A 125 4.81 0.80 -13.00
C GLU A 125 5.04 1.24 -14.44
N ARG A 126 4.99 2.56 -14.73
CA ARG A 126 5.24 3.09 -16.07
C ARG A 126 6.67 2.89 -16.55
N MET A 127 7.64 3.03 -15.65
CA MET A 127 9.07 2.86 -15.96
C MET A 127 9.46 1.39 -16.17
N GLY A 128 8.73 0.48 -15.51
CA GLY A 128 9.13 -0.91 -15.34
C GLY A 128 10.29 -1.06 -14.36
N VAL A 129 10.30 -2.17 -13.62
CA VAL A 129 11.32 -2.49 -12.61
C VAL A 129 11.89 -3.90 -12.84
N GLY A 130 13.17 -4.12 -12.53
CA GLY A 130 13.88 -5.37 -12.80
C GLY A 130 13.52 -6.52 -11.86
N LEU A 131 13.00 -6.20 -10.67
CA LEU A 131 12.51 -7.15 -9.67
C LEU A 131 11.15 -6.68 -9.15
N ASN A 132 10.38 -7.57 -8.52
CA ASN A 132 9.10 -7.19 -7.92
C ASN A 132 9.32 -6.27 -6.71
N VAL A 133 8.53 -5.20 -6.61
CA VAL A 133 8.73 -4.16 -5.58
C VAL A 133 7.50 -4.05 -4.69
N ALA A 134 7.69 -4.19 -3.39
CA ALA A 134 6.71 -3.83 -2.37
C ALA A 134 7.19 -2.58 -1.60
N MET A 135 6.28 -1.69 -1.18
CA MET A 135 6.63 -0.50 -0.40
C MET A 135 5.92 -0.47 0.95
N LEU A 136 6.62 -0.03 1.98
CA LEU A 136 6.07 0.37 3.28
C LEU A 136 5.86 1.89 3.31
N VAL A 137 4.92 2.35 4.14
CA VAL A 137 4.81 3.77 4.51
C VAL A 137 5.69 4.07 5.71
N GLY A 138 6.58 5.04 5.56
CA GLY A 138 7.54 5.44 6.58
C GLY A 138 7.00 6.48 7.55
N HIS A 139 7.01 6.14 8.84
CA HIS A 139 6.68 7.04 9.94
C HIS A 139 7.43 8.36 9.88
N ASN A 140 8.77 8.32 9.72
CA ASN A 140 9.61 9.50 9.74
C ASN A 140 9.30 10.43 8.55
N SER A 141 8.93 9.88 7.38
CA SER A 141 8.43 10.65 6.24
C SER A 141 7.09 11.32 6.56
N VAL A 142 6.12 10.57 7.10
CA VAL A 142 4.79 11.10 7.49
C VAL A 142 4.92 12.20 8.53
N ARG A 143 5.66 11.94 9.62
CA ARG A 143 5.85 12.89 10.71
C ARG A 143 6.59 14.13 10.25
N ARG A 144 7.61 13.99 9.38
CA ARG A 144 8.30 15.15 8.80
C ARG A 144 7.38 15.99 7.90
N GLY A 145 6.50 15.35 7.14
CA GLY A 145 5.54 16.04 6.29
C GLY A 145 4.53 16.89 7.06
N VAL A 146 4.24 16.55 8.32
CA VAL A 146 3.28 17.27 9.17
C VAL A 146 3.97 18.23 10.15
N MET A 147 5.07 17.80 10.78
CA MET A 147 5.68 18.48 11.93
C MET A 147 7.16 18.87 11.70
N ALA A 148 7.67 18.70 10.48
CA ALA A 148 9.09 18.90 10.17
C ALA A 148 10.04 18.11 11.13
N LEU A 149 10.99 18.80 11.77
CA LEU A 149 11.97 18.20 12.69
C LEU A 149 11.78 18.68 14.14
N GLU A 150 10.54 18.99 14.52
CA GLU A 150 10.22 19.51 15.85
C GLU A 150 10.24 18.41 16.92
N ASP A 151 10.94 18.70 18.01
CA ASP A 151 11.08 17.88 19.22
C ASP A 151 9.93 18.16 20.19
N ARG A 152 8.75 17.64 19.85
CA ARG A 152 7.53 17.70 20.67
C ARG A 152 6.56 16.58 20.27
N ALA A 153 5.56 16.34 21.10
CA ALA A 153 4.43 15.51 20.70
C ALA A 153 3.57 16.23 19.63
N PRO A 154 2.90 15.49 18.73
CA PRO A 154 1.90 16.06 17.83
C PRO A 154 0.73 16.64 18.62
N THR A 155 0.13 17.69 18.09
CA THR A 155 -1.22 18.10 18.50
C THR A 155 -2.25 17.05 18.04
N GLU A 156 -3.49 17.13 18.54
CA GLU A 156 -4.56 16.22 18.11
C GLU A 156 -4.81 16.32 16.59
N GLU A 157 -4.82 17.53 16.04
CA GLU A 157 -5.00 17.79 14.60
C GLU A 157 -3.84 17.21 13.77
N GLU A 158 -2.61 17.38 14.22
CA GLU A 158 -1.43 16.82 13.54
C GLU A 158 -1.42 15.29 13.60
N LEU A 159 -1.80 14.70 14.74
CA LEU A 159 -1.90 13.25 14.87
C LEU A 159 -2.98 12.68 13.95
N GLU A 160 -4.15 13.31 13.86
CA GLU A 160 -5.21 12.91 12.93
C GLU A 160 -4.77 13.07 11.46
N GLN A 161 -4.00 14.12 11.14
CA GLN A 161 -3.40 14.26 9.81
C GLN A 161 -2.38 13.15 9.51
N MET A 162 -1.53 12.79 10.46
CA MET A 162 -0.58 11.68 10.30
C MET A 162 -1.30 10.34 10.14
N LYS A 163 -2.37 10.09 10.91
CA LYS A 163 -3.24 8.91 10.74
C LYS A 163 -3.87 8.89 9.34
N ALA A 164 -4.36 10.02 8.85
CA ALA A 164 -4.90 10.14 7.50
C ALA A 164 -3.85 9.86 6.42
N ASN A 165 -2.60 10.30 6.62
CA ASN A 165 -1.51 10.03 5.70
C ASN A 165 -1.12 8.55 5.67
N VAL A 166 -1.02 7.89 6.82
CA VAL A 166 -0.78 6.44 6.90
C VAL A 166 -1.93 5.66 6.25
N ALA A 167 -3.17 6.06 6.54
CA ALA A 167 -4.36 5.51 5.91
C ALA A 167 -4.27 5.59 4.38
N GLN A 168 -3.95 6.78 3.85
CA GLN A 168 -3.81 7.01 2.41
C GLN A 168 -2.75 6.12 1.77
N ALA A 169 -1.55 6.03 2.36
CA ALA A 169 -0.49 5.21 1.77
C ALA A 169 -0.84 3.71 1.77
N MET A 170 -1.48 3.23 2.84
CA MET A 170 -1.97 1.86 2.88
C MET A 170 -3.07 1.62 1.82
N ASP A 171 -3.98 2.58 1.63
CA ASP A 171 -5.00 2.53 0.58
C ASP A 171 -4.39 2.62 -0.83
N ASP A 172 -3.27 3.33 -1.00
CA ASP A 172 -2.48 3.44 -2.23
C ASP A 172 -1.73 2.15 -2.61
N GLY A 173 -1.56 1.23 -1.65
CA GLY A 173 -0.94 -0.07 -1.88
C GLY A 173 0.21 -0.44 -0.93
N ALA A 174 0.52 0.38 0.09
CA ALA A 174 1.57 0.04 1.04
C ALA A 174 1.30 -1.29 1.75
N TRP A 175 2.37 -2.06 1.96
CA TRP A 175 2.28 -3.37 2.59
C TRP A 175 2.24 -3.32 4.12
N GLY A 176 2.63 -2.18 4.69
CA GLY A 176 2.79 -2.00 6.10
C GLY A 176 3.37 -0.63 6.44
N PHE A 177 3.73 -0.47 7.69
CA PHE A 177 4.21 0.76 8.31
C PHE A 177 5.60 0.54 8.88
N SER A 178 6.55 1.44 8.60
CA SER A 178 7.91 1.34 9.13
C SER A 178 8.24 2.51 10.06
N THR A 179 9.09 2.28 11.06
CA THR A 179 9.65 3.33 11.92
C THR A 179 11.17 3.32 11.93
N GLY A 180 11.75 4.52 12.07
CA GLY A 180 13.16 4.72 12.34
C GLY A 180 13.33 5.49 13.63
N LEU A 181 13.15 4.81 14.77
CA LEU A 181 13.07 5.47 16.08
C LEU A 181 14.45 5.94 16.57
N LYS A 182 15.56 5.45 16.00
CA LYS A 182 16.89 6.03 16.20
C LYS A 182 17.09 7.36 15.44
N TYR A 183 16.32 7.60 14.38
CA TYR A 183 16.54 8.68 13.42
C TYR A 183 15.54 9.83 13.57
N LEU A 184 15.92 11.01 13.09
CA LEU A 184 15.03 12.17 13.10
C LEU A 184 14.02 12.15 11.95
N PRO A 185 12.76 12.56 12.18
CA PRO A 185 12.19 13.00 13.46
C PRO A 185 11.68 11.87 14.38
N GLY A 186 11.79 10.61 13.97
CA GLY A 186 11.24 9.46 14.70
C GLY A 186 11.73 9.31 16.15
N SER A 187 12.94 9.76 16.47
CA SER A 187 13.48 9.71 17.83
C SER A 187 12.72 10.55 18.84
N PHE A 188 11.93 11.53 18.40
CA PHE A 188 11.08 12.35 19.27
C PHE A 188 9.69 11.75 19.49
N ALA A 189 9.30 10.74 18.70
CA ALA A 189 7.98 10.14 18.81
C ALA A 189 7.87 9.33 20.10
N LYS A 190 6.74 9.53 20.80
CA LYS A 190 6.34 8.72 21.95
C LYS A 190 5.73 7.41 21.46
N THR A 191 5.78 6.37 22.29
CA THR A 191 5.23 5.05 21.95
C THR A 191 3.74 5.12 21.58
N ASP A 192 2.93 5.95 22.27
CA ASP A 192 1.50 6.10 21.98
C ASP A 192 1.22 6.68 20.59
N GLU A 193 2.06 7.60 20.10
CA GLU A 193 1.98 8.11 18.72
C GLU A 193 2.17 6.96 17.71
N VAL A 194 3.18 6.13 17.94
CA VAL A 194 3.48 4.98 17.08
C VAL A 194 2.38 3.92 17.15
N ILE A 195 1.80 3.67 18.33
CA ILE A 195 0.64 2.77 18.51
C ILE A 195 -0.55 3.26 17.68
N GLU A 196 -0.88 4.55 17.76
CA GLU A 196 -2.01 5.14 17.06
C GLU A 196 -1.87 5.03 15.53
N LEU A 197 -0.68 5.30 15.00
CA LEU A 197 -0.40 5.15 13.56
C LEU A 197 -0.36 3.68 13.14
N SER A 198 0.21 2.80 13.96
CA SER A 198 0.23 1.37 13.72
C SER A 198 -1.18 0.76 13.69
N ARG A 199 -2.11 1.25 14.53
CA ARG A 199 -3.53 0.84 14.49
C ARG A 199 -4.18 1.14 13.14
N VAL A 200 -3.80 2.25 12.50
CA VAL A 200 -4.30 2.61 11.16
C VAL A 200 -3.84 1.61 10.11
N ALA A 201 -2.56 1.22 10.15
CA ALA A 201 -2.00 0.22 9.25
C ALA A 201 -2.59 -1.19 9.52
N ALA A 202 -2.79 -1.55 10.79
CA ALA A 202 -3.38 -2.82 11.22
C ALA A 202 -4.79 -3.01 10.67
N ARG A 203 -5.63 -1.97 10.72
CA ARG A 203 -7.00 -2.00 10.14
C ARG A 203 -7.02 -2.24 8.63
N ARG A 204 -5.89 -2.01 7.94
CA ARG A 204 -5.71 -2.28 6.50
C ARG A 204 -4.88 -3.54 6.24
N GLY A 205 -4.74 -4.39 7.26
CA GLY A 205 -4.03 -5.66 7.21
C GLY A 205 -2.51 -5.54 7.11
N GLY A 206 -1.93 -4.35 7.30
CA GLY A 206 -0.49 -4.12 7.20
C GLY A 206 0.30 -4.78 8.34
N PHE A 207 1.61 -4.89 8.15
CA PHE A 207 2.55 -5.24 9.23
C PHE A 207 3.38 -4.02 9.63
N TYR A 208 4.02 -4.09 10.79
CA TYR A 208 4.87 -3.07 11.37
C TYR A 208 6.33 -3.50 11.31
N THR A 209 7.20 -2.63 10.84
CA THR A 209 8.66 -2.85 10.89
C THR A 209 9.32 -1.76 11.71
N SER A 210 10.33 -2.08 12.51
CA SER A 210 11.01 -1.07 13.31
C SER A 210 12.51 -1.22 13.29
N HIS A 211 13.18 -0.16 12.80
CA HIS A 211 14.50 0.18 13.31
C HIS A 211 14.29 0.73 14.72
N LEU A 212 14.68 -0.10 15.68
CA LEU A 212 14.46 0.11 17.11
C LEU A 212 15.06 1.43 17.59
N ARG A 213 14.51 1.95 18.69
CA ARG A 213 14.97 3.22 19.26
C ARG A 213 16.44 3.16 19.66
N GLU A 214 16.82 2.06 20.29
CA GLU A 214 18.21 1.72 20.62
C GLU A 214 18.50 0.26 20.26
N GLU A 215 19.73 0.02 19.81
CA GLU A 215 20.20 -1.32 19.38
C GLU A 215 21.48 -1.75 20.13
N GLY A 216 22.01 -0.85 20.97
CA GLY A 216 23.10 -1.09 21.92
C GLY A 216 22.56 -1.14 23.34
N LEU A 217 23.01 -0.24 24.21
CA LEU A 217 22.70 -0.28 25.65
C LEU A 217 21.20 -0.31 26.00
N GLY A 218 20.34 0.30 25.17
CA GLY A 218 18.88 0.31 25.34
C GLY A 218 18.11 -0.73 24.50
N LEU A 219 18.79 -1.76 24.00
CA LEU A 219 18.20 -2.76 23.10
C LEU A 219 17.01 -3.50 23.73
N ILE A 220 17.13 -3.89 25.00
CA ILE A 220 16.10 -4.71 25.66
C ILE A 220 14.79 -3.92 25.78
N GLU A 221 14.89 -2.67 26.24
CA GLU A 221 13.77 -1.75 26.37
C GLU A 221 13.15 -1.44 25.00
N SER A 222 13.97 -1.37 23.96
CA SER A 222 13.48 -1.09 22.60
C SER A 222 12.76 -2.30 21.97
N VAL A 223 13.21 -3.53 22.26
CA VAL A 223 12.49 -4.75 21.86
C VAL A 223 11.15 -4.83 22.60
N ASP A 224 11.13 -4.49 23.89
CA ASP A 224 9.89 -4.42 24.68
C ASP A 224 8.92 -3.37 24.11
N GLU A 225 9.42 -2.16 23.79
CA GLU A 225 8.64 -1.10 23.14
C GLU A 225 7.99 -1.61 21.83
N ALA A 226 8.75 -2.28 20.98
CA ALA A 226 8.24 -2.80 19.72
C ALA A 226 7.15 -3.86 19.94
N ILE A 227 7.36 -4.81 20.86
CA ILE A 227 6.38 -5.84 21.22
C ILE A 227 5.10 -5.21 21.77
N GLU A 228 5.22 -4.20 22.64
CA GLU A 228 4.10 -3.49 23.22
C GLU A 228 3.28 -2.74 22.16
N ILE A 229 3.95 -2.12 21.18
CA ILE A 229 3.28 -1.53 20.01
C ILE A 229 2.45 -2.59 19.27
N GLY A 230 3.04 -3.77 19.00
CA GLY A 230 2.33 -4.88 18.36
C GLY A 230 1.10 -5.35 19.12
N LYS A 231 1.23 -5.51 20.44
CA LYS A 231 0.14 -5.88 21.34
C LYS A 231 -0.99 -4.86 21.29
N LYS A 232 -0.68 -3.58 21.53
CA LYS A 232 -1.68 -2.50 21.63
C LYS A 232 -2.29 -2.11 20.30
N ALA A 233 -1.56 -2.23 19.19
CA ALA A 233 -2.05 -1.95 17.86
C ALA A 233 -2.68 -3.18 17.17
N LYS A 234 -2.46 -4.39 17.71
CA LYS A 234 -2.85 -5.67 17.11
C LYS A 234 -2.32 -5.81 15.68
N ILE A 235 -1.05 -5.45 15.50
CA ILE A 235 -0.36 -5.49 14.21
C ILE A 235 0.76 -6.53 14.25
N PRO A 236 0.96 -7.32 13.17
CA PRO A 236 2.15 -8.14 13.06
C PRO A 236 3.42 -7.29 13.01
N ILE A 237 4.52 -7.78 13.58
CA ILE A 237 5.77 -7.03 13.72
C ILE A 237 6.93 -7.78 13.09
N VAL A 238 7.83 -7.03 12.45
CA VAL A 238 9.19 -7.47 12.13
C VAL A 238 10.17 -6.55 12.84
N LEU A 239 10.95 -7.10 13.77
CA LEU A 239 12.13 -6.40 14.30
C LEU A 239 13.19 -6.47 13.20
N THR A 240 13.38 -5.35 12.50
CA THR A 240 14.24 -5.33 11.33
C THR A 240 15.69 -5.34 11.72
N HIS A 241 16.53 -5.88 10.84
CA HIS A 241 17.98 -5.99 10.96
C HIS A 241 18.44 -6.30 12.39
N HIS A 242 17.76 -7.23 13.06
CA HIS A 242 17.92 -7.45 14.49
C HIS A 242 19.37 -7.75 14.85
N LYS A 243 19.89 -7.02 15.83
CA LYS A 243 21.33 -6.99 16.13
C LYS A 243 21.60 -6.55 17.56
N VAL A 244 22.87 -6.65 17.94
CA VAL A 244 23.39 -6.29 19.26
C VAL A 244 24.64 -5.44 19.08
N ILE A 245 24.54 -4.13 19.32
CA ILE A 245 25.63 -3.18 19.10
C ILE A 245 26.48 -2.99 20.37
N GLY A 246 27.80 -3.08 20.19
CA GLY A 246 28.78 -2.68 21.19
C GLY A 246 29.17 -3.80 22.16
N GLY A 247 30.45 -3.80 22.56
CA GLY A 247 31.05 -4.83 23.42
C GLY A 247 30.26 -5.12 24.71
N PRO A 248 29.75 -4.11 25.44
CA PRO A 248 28.94 -4.35 26.65
C PRO A 248 27.65 -5.13 26.43
N MET A 249 27.13 -5.17 25.19
CA MET A 249 25.86 -5.81 24.86
C MET A 249 26.03 -7.17 24.19
N TRP A 250 27.21 -7.52 23.68
CA TRP A 250 27.43 -8.80 23.01
C TRP A 250 26.97 -10.00 23.88
N GLY A 251 26.33 -10.98 23.23
CA GLY A 251 25.68 -12.12 23.87
C GLY A 251 24.24 -11.86 24.34
N LYS A 252 23.79 -10.61 24.41
CA LYS A 252 22.41 -10.28 24.83
C LYS A 252 21.35 -10.62 23.78
N SER A 253 21.74 -11.04 22.58
CA SER A 253 20.77 -11.57 21.61
C SER A 253 19.99 -12.75 22.19
N THR A 254 20.61 -13.57 23.05
CA THR A 254 19.95 -14.66 23.80
C THR A 254 18.67 -14.19 24.53
N ARG A 255 18.75 -13.03 25.19
CA ARG A 255 17.62 -12.41 25.89
C ARG A 255 16.57 -11.90 24.92
N THR A 256 16.98 -11.18 23.87
CA THR A 256 16.02 -10.63 22.89
C THR A 256 15.27 -11.73 22.12
N LEU A 257 15.94 -12.84 21.78
CA LEU A 257 15.30 -14.00 21.15
C LEU A 257 14.28 -14.65 22.09
N ALA A 258 14.62 -14.80 23.37
CA ALA A 258 13.67 -15.29 24.38
C ALA A 258 12.45 -14.36 24.54
N MET A 259 12.62 -13.03 24.41
CA MET A 259 11.50 -12.08 24.41
C MET A 259 10.59 -12.28 23.20
N VAL A 260 11.15 -12.49 22.00
CA VAL A 260 10.38 -12.79 20.78
C VAL A 260 9.59 -14.08 20.95
N GLU A 261 10.20 -15.15 21.47
CA GLU A 261 9.52 -16.42 21.75
C GLU A 261 8.39 -16.26 22.78
N ALA A 262 8.63 -15.49 23.85
CA ALA A 262 7.62 -15.22 24.88
C ALA A 262 6.42 -14.46 24.29
N ALA A 263 6.67 -13.39 23.52
CA ALA A 263 5.63 -12.66 22.81
C ALA A 263 4.83 -13.55 21.84
N ARG A 264 5.48 -14.47 21.14
CA ARG A 264 4.78 -15.46 20.29
C ARG A 264 3.88 -16.39 21.07
N LYS A 265 4.32 -16.88 22.23
CA LYS A 265 3.51 -17.72 23.14
C LYS A 265 2.29 -16.96 23.67
N GLU A 266 2.41 -15.66 23.85
CA GLU A 266 1.31 -14.76 24.25
C GLU A 266 0.38 -14.34 23.09
N GLY A 267 0.63 -14.83 21.86
CA GLY A 267 -0.20 -14.56 20.70
C GLY A 267 0.15 -13.30 19.91
N VAL A 268 1.29 -12.65 20.20
CA VAL A 268 1.79 -11.52 19.40
C VAL A 268 2.47 -12.05 18.15
N ASP A 269 2.06 -11.57 16.97
CA ASP A 269 2.68 -11.97 15.71
C ASP A 269 4.00 -11.24 15.45
N VAL A 270 5.08 -11.63 16.15
CA VAL A 270 6.42 -11.03 16.00
C VAL A 270 7.40 -11.94 15.24
N MET A 271 8.15 -11.36 14.31
CA MET A 271 9.28 -11.97 13.60
C MET A 271 10.48 -11.02 13.61
N MET A 272 11.60 -11.47 13.04
CA MET A 272 12.81 -10.67 12.87
C MET A 272 13.32 -10.82 11.44
N ASP A 273 14.16 -9.89 10.99
CA ASP A 273 15.04 -10.12 9.84
C ASP A 273 16.48 -9.71 10.18
N GLN A 274 17.44 -10.19 9.39
CA GLN A 274 18.85 -9.90 9.61
C GLN A 274 19.67 -9.96 8.31
N TYR A 275 20.72 -9.14 8.22
CA TYR A 275 21.80 -9.25 7.23
C TYR A 275 23.02 -10.02 7.78
N PRO A 276 23.81 -10.70 6.93
CA PRO A 276 24.84 -11.66 7.36
C PRO A 276 26.23 -11.05 7.60
N TYR A 277 26.30 -9.91 8.31
CA TYR A 277 27.56 -9.17 8.52
C TYR A 277 27.68 -8.66 9.96
N THR A 278 28.92 -8.53 10.42
CA THR A 278 29.27 -8.01 11.76
C THR A 278 29.41 -6.48 11.81
N ALA A 279 29.06 -5.79 10.74
CA ALA A 279 29.09 -4.34 10.66
C ALA A 279 27.73 -3.77 10.24
N THR A 280 27.45 -2.55 10.71
CA THR A 280 26.24 -1.79 10.34
C THR A 280 26.58 -0.69 9.35
N TYR A 281 25.58 -0.08 8.71
CA TYR A 281 25.79 1.10 7.85
C TYR A 281 24.73 2.16 8.10
N THR A 282 25.13 3.39 8.41
CA THR A 282 24.21 4.54 8.53
C THR A 282 24.98 5.86 8.52
N GLY A 283 24.29 7.00 8.67
CA GLY A 283 24.93 8.32 8.73
C GLY A 283 25.78 8.55 9.98
N ILE A 284 26.88 9.30 9.86
CA ILE A 284 27.75 9.72 10.99
C ILE A 284 26.99 10.48 12.08
N THR A 285 25.85 11.07 11.73
CA THR A 285 24.96 11.78 12.66
C THR A 285 24.41 10.89 13.77
N VAL A 286 24.46 9.57 13.64
CA VAL A 286 24.02 8.64 14.69
C VAL A 286 24.91 8.70 15.94
N LEU A 287 26.15 9.16 15.80
CA LEU A 287 27.07 9.41 16.93
C LEU A 287 26.71 10.67 17.71
N VAL A 288 25.79 11.49 17.21
CA VAL A 288 25.37 12.75 17.84
C VAL A 288 23.98 12.59 18.47
N PRO A 289 23.81 13.00 19.73
CA PRO A 289 22.53 12.88 20.44
C PRO A 289 21.40 13.62 19.71
N ALA A 290 20.20 13.04 19.74
CA ALA A 290 19.04 13.54 18.98
C ALA A 290 18.66 14.99 19.33
N TRP A 291 18.69 15.36 20.63
CA TRP A 291 18.36 16.71 21.11
C TRP A 291 19.26 17.79 20.48
N ALA A 292 20.55 17.48 20.28
CA ALA A 292 21.49 18.41 19.69
C ALA A 292 21.16 18.69 18.21
N ARG A 293 20.59 17.69 17.53
CA ARG A 293 20.21 17.75 16.11
C ARG A 293 18.77 18.24 15.88
N ALA A 294 17.99 18.47 16.94
CA ALA A 294 16.62 19.01 16.83
C ALA A 294 16.61 20.36 16.09
N GLY A 295 15.70 20.53 15.13
CA GLY A 295 15.64 21.73 14.28
C GLY A 295 16.74 21.83 13.21
N GLY A 296 17.48 20.74 12.95
CA GLY A 296 18.40 20.61 11.82
C GLY A 296 19.76 21.28 12.01
N ILE A 297 20.53 21.34 10.91
CA ILE A 297 21.95 21.74 10.93
C ILE A 297 22.16 23.18 11.40
N SER A 298 21.27 24.11 11.07
CA SER A 298 21.37 25.51 11.49
C SER A 298 21.27 25.67 13.00
N LYS A 299 20.31 24.96 13.63
CA LYS A 299 20.17 24.95 15.09
C LYS A 299 21.31 24.19 15.77
N PHE A 300 21.79 23.10 15.17
CA PHE A 300 23.00 22.40 15.64
C PHE A 300 24.22 23.35 15.66
N LYS A 301 24.48 24.07 14.57
CA LYS A 301 25.56 25.08 14.49
C LYS A 301 25.38 26.21 15.51
N ALA A 302 24.14 26.63 15.80
CA ALA A 302 23.87 27.62 16.84
C ALA A 302 24.19 27.08 18.25
N ARG A 303 23.79 25.83 18.56
CA ARG A 303 24.11 25.18 19.85
C ARG A 303 25.63 25.04 20.06
N LEU A 304 26.40 24.82 19.01
CA LEU A 304 27.86 24.73 19.10
C LEU A 304 28.54 26.07 19.45
N LYS A 305 27.86 27.22 19.30
CA LYS A 305 28.38 28.53 19.73
C LYS A 305 28.24 28.76 21.23
N ASP A 306 27.32 28.04 21.87
CA ASP A 306 27.14 28.06 23.31
C ASP A 306 28.13 27.08 23.96
N GLN A 307 28.92 27.55 24.93
CA GLN A 307 30.00 26.76 25.51
C GLN A 307 29.51 25.57 26.32
N GLU A 308 28.43 25.72 27.09
CA GLU A 308 27.87 24.65 27.91
C GLU A 308 27.23 23.58 27.04
N LEU A 309 26.44 24.00 26.05
CA LEU A 309 25.81 23.09 25.10
C LEU A 309 26.86 22.37 24.26
N ARG A 310 27.91 23.06 23.81
CA ARG A 310 29.02 22.44 23.09
C ARG A 310 29.74 21.40 23.93
N ALA A 311 30.09 21.71 25.18
CA ALA A 311 30.74 20.77 26.08
C ALA A 311 29.89 19.52 26.30
N LYS A 312 28.57 19.70 26.46
CA LYS A 312 27.62 18.59 26.56
C LYS A 312 27.57 17.74 25.28
N ILE A 313 27.51 18.37 24.09
CA ILE A 313 27.52 17.68 22.80
C ILE A 313 28.79 16.84 22.65
N VAL A 314 29.97 17.42 22.91
CA VAL A 314 31.26 16.71 22.79
C VAL A 314 31.28 15.51 23.74
N LYS A 315 30.89 15.69 25.00
CA LYS A 315 30.82 14.61 25.99
C LYS A 315 29.93 13.46 25.54
N GLU A 316 28.75 13.75 24.98
CA GLU A 316 27.82 12.72 24.52
C GLU A 316 28.30 12.03 23.22
N ILE A 317 29.03 12.72 22.34
CA ILE A 317 29.67 12.08 21.19
C ILE A 317 30.79 11.14 21.63
N ILE A 318 31.63 11.56 22.58
CA ILE A 318 32.67 10.69 23.19
C ILE A 318 32.01 9.43 23.75
N PHE A 319 30.92 9.58 24.52
CA PHE A 319 30.19 8.43 25.06
C PHE A 319 29.73 7.44 23.97
N ASN A 320 29.21 7.94 22.85
CA ASN A 320 28.77 7.10 21.72
C ASN A 320 29.93 6.46 20.96
N LEU A 321 31.08 7.16 20.86
CA LEU A 321 32.30 6.60 20.30
C LEU A 321 32.83 5.46 21.18
N ASP A 322 32.76 5.60 22.50
CA ASP A 322 33.29 4.62 23.43
C ASP A 322 32.37 3.41 23.62
N ASN A 323 31.05 3.62 23.65
CA ASN A 323 30.10 2.62 24.15
C ASN A 323 29.06 2.12 23.12
N ASP A 324 28.83 2.86 22.03
CA ASP A 324 27.84 2.51 20.99
C ASP A 324 28.55 2.24 19.65
N ARG A 325 28.24 3.01 18.61
CA ARG A 325 28.67 2.75 17.23
C ARG A 325 30.16 3.02 16.96
N GLY A 326 30.88 3.70 17.86
CA GLY A 326 32.34 3.74 17.76
C GLY A 326 33.04 2.52 18.37
N GLY A 327 32.36 1.76 19.22
CA GLY A 327 32.88 0.53 19.82
C GLY A 327 34.23 0.66 20.53
N GLY A 328 34.57 1.85 21.05
CA GLY A 328 35.82 2.11 21.77
C GLY A 328 37.06 2.28 20.88
N ASP A 329 36.92 2.26 19.56
CA ASP A 329 38.05 2.42 18.63
C ASP A 329 37.61 3.18 17.36
N LEU A 330 38.25 4.31 17.07
CA LEU A 330 37.97 5.12 15.89
C LEU A 330 38.15 4.35 14.56
N ARG A 331 38.92 3.26 14.54
CA ARG A 331 39.05 2.37 13.37
C ARG A 331 37.75 1.66 13.01
N ARG A 332 36.81 1.55 13.95
CA ARG A 332 35.50 0.91 13.72
C ARG A 332 34.53 1.80 12.96
N VAL A 333 34.82 3.09 12.82
CA VAL A 333 34.02 4.04 12.04
C VAL A 333 34.68 4.24 10.69
N GLN A 334 34.24 3.51 9.68
CA GLN A 334 34.75 3.59 8.32
C GLN A 334 33.82 4.44 7.45
N PHE A 335 34.37 5.39 6.70
CA PHE A 335 33.61 6.26 5.82
C PHE A 335 33.16 5.53 4.56
N GLY A 336 31.88 5.68 4.21
CA GLY A 336 31.27 5.09 3.03
C GLY A 336 31.06 6.10 1.90
N LEU A 337 30.12 7.02 2.08
CA LEU A 337 29.84 8.10 1.11
C LEU A 337 30.08 9.45 1.77
N VAL A 338 30.98 10.25 1.18
CA VAL A 338 31.39 11.56 1.73
C VAL A 338 31.42 12.60 0.61
N LYS A 339 30.27 13.23 0.37
CA LYS A 339 30.09 14.17 -0.76
C LYS A 339 31.05 15.36 -0.75
N TRP A 340 31.44 15.83 0.43
CA TRP A 340 32.30 17.00 0.61
C TRP A 340 33.80 16.65 0.67
N ASN A 341 34.16 15.36 0.78
CA ASN A 341 35.55 14.91 0.74
C ASN A 341 35.65 13.42 0.36
N LYS A 342 35.83 13.14 -0.93
CA LYS A 342 35.93 11.76 -1.45
C LYS A 342 37.17 11.02 -0.98
N GLU A 343 38.24 11.72 -0.56
CA GLU A 343 39.46 11.05 -0.08
C GLU A 343 39.23 10.26 1.21
N LEU A 344 38.16 10.58 1.94
CA LEU A 344 37.79 9.83 3.14
C LEU A 344 37.10 8.52 2.83
N GLU A 345 36.50 8.34 1.65
CA GLU A 345 35.76 7.11 1.31
C GLU A 345 36.67 5.88 1.42
N GLY A 346 36.23 4.88 2.18
CA GLY A 346 37.00 3.67 2.51
C GLY A 346 37.96 3.81 3.70
N LYS A 347 38.34 5.05 4.10
CA LYS A 347 39.18 5.33 5.28
C LYS A 347 38.37 5.29 6.57
N THR A 348 39.06 5.23 7.70
CA THR A 348 38.46 5.27 9.04
C THR A 348 38.53 6.66 9.68
N LEU A 349 37.75 6.87 10.73
CA LEU A 349 37.85 8.08 11.56
C LEU A 349 39.25 8.18 12.21
N TYR A 350 39.87 7.04 12.51
CA TYR A 350 41.28 6.97 12.92
C TYR A 350 42.21 7.53 11.84
N ASP A 351 42.08 7.07 10.59
CA ASP A 351 42.91 7.54 9.48
C ASP A 351 42.73 9.04 9.26
N TRP A 352 41.51 9.55 9.38
CA TRP A 352 41.26 10.98 9.25
C TRP A 352 41.90 11.80 10.37
N ALA A 353 41.90 11.30 11.61
CA ALA A 353 42.64 11.92 12.72
C ALA A 353 44.15 11.96 12.43
N MET A 354 44.71 10.86 11.92
CA MET A 354 46.11 10.80 11.51
C MET A 354 46.43 11.77 10.37
N MET A 355 45.57 11.87 9.36
CA MET A 355 45.71 12.84 8.25
C MET A 355 45.67 14.29 8.72
N LYS A 356 44.92 14.58 9.79
CA LYS A 356 44.83 15.91 10.43
C LYS A 356 45.98 16.20 11.40
N GLY A 357 46.86 15.22 11.67
CA GLY A 357 47.97 15.36 12.62
C GLY A 357 47.52 15.45 14.08
N VAL A 358 46.32 14.97 14.41
CA VAL A 358 45.78 14.96 15.79
C VAL A 358 45.84 13.55 16.37
N LYS A 359 45.91 13.45 17.71
CA LYS A 359 45.92 12.16 18.38
C LYS A 359 44.58 11.43 18.13
N PRO A 360 44.60 10.17 17.68
CA PRO A 360 43.38 9.43 17.35
C PRO A 360 42.72 8.84 18.61
N ASP A 361 42.18 9.72 19.46
CA ASP A 361 41.37 9.37 20.64
C ASP A 361 39.94 9.89 20.54
N SER A 362 39.05 9.43 21.41
CA SER A 362 37.61 9.76 21.34
C SER A 362 37.33 11.26 21.47
N ALA A 363 38.19 12.02 22.17
CA ALA A 363 38.07 13.46 22.28
C ALA A 363 38.26 14.15 20.92
N ASN A 364 39.36 13.86 20.21
CA ASN A 364 39.56 14.39 18.86
C ASN A 364 38.59 13.78 17.85
N GLY A 365 38.22 12.50 18.03
CA GLY A 365 37.19 11.84 17.24
C GLY A 365 35.83 12.58 17.31
N ALA A 366 35.45 13.06 18.49
CA ALA A 366 34.23 13.84 18.66
C ALA A 366 34.26 15.17 17.89
N GLU A 367 35.42 15.84 17.87
CA GLU A 367 35.59 17.06 17.08
C GLU A 367 35.52 16.80 15.58
N LEU A 368 36.10 15.70 15.10
CA LEU A 368 36.01 15.28 13.70
C LEU A 368 34.57 14.91 13.30
N VAL A 369 33.80 14.27 14.18
CA VAL A 369 32.37 14.01 13.96
C VAL A 369 31.59 15.33 13.83
N ILE A 370 31.88 16.31 14.67
CA ILE A 370 31.28 17.66 14.57
C ILE A 370 31.66 18.32 13.25
N GLU A 371 32.94 18.28 12.86
CA GLU A 371 33.44 18.81 11.59
C GLU A 371 32.71 18.16 10.40
N ALA A 372 32.61 16.84 10.38
CA ALA A 372 31.91 16.11 9.32
C ALA A 372 30.45 16.56 9.18
N ILE A 373 29.75 16.77 10.29
CA ILE A 373 28.35 17.23 10.29
C ILE A 373 28.25 18.67 9.80
N GLN A 374 29.16 19.55 10.21
CA GLN A 374 29.20 20.94 9.74
C GLN A 374 29.43 21.05 8.23
N ASN A 375 30.13 20.08 7.65
CA ASN A 375 30.42 19.95 6.22
C ASN A 375 29.33 19.20 5.41
N GLY A 376 28.22 18.81 6.05
CA GLY A 376 27.09 18.16 5.37
C GLY A 376 26.90 16.68 5.68
N GLY A 377 27.67 16.14 6.62
CA GLY A 377 27.59 14.77 7.10
C GLY A 377 28.28 13.75 6.20
N ALA A 378 28.32 12.50 6.65
CA ALA A 378 28.88 11.36 5.94
C ALA A 378 28.03 10.12 6.20
N SER A 379 28.07 9.14 5.30
CA SER A 379 27.65 7.77 5.62
C SER A 379 28.85 6.95 6.08
N CYS A 380 28.65 6.04 7.02
CA CYS A 380 29.70 5.23 7.61
C CYS A 380 29.27 3.77 7.78
N ILE A 381 30.26 2.87 7.69
CA ILE A 381 30.22 1.48 8.13
C ILE A 381 30.71 1.46 9.59
N TYR A 382 30.02 0.72 10.47
CA TYR A 382 30.38 0.58 11.89
C TYR A 382 30.64 -0.88 12.24
N HIS A 383 31.89 -1.22 12.58
CA HIS A 383 32.34 -2.58 12.91
C HIS A 383 32.14 -2.89 14.40
N VAL A 384 30.91 -3.21 14.79
CA VAL A 384 30.47 -3.19 16.21
C VAL A 384 29.61 -4.38 16.65
N LEU A 385 29.44 -5.39 15.81
CA LEU A 385 28.69 -6.61 16.15
C LEU A 385 29.64 -7.80 16.37
N SER A 386 29.17 -8.81 17.11
CA SER A 386 29.87 -10.09 17.29
C SER A 386 29.41 -11.12 16.26
N ASP A 387 30.29 -12.04 15.88
CA ASP A 387 29.93 -13.18 15.02
C ASP A 387 28.90 -14.08 15.71
N GLU A 388 29.06 -14.34 17.01
CA GLU A 388 28.19 -15.24 17.76
C GLU A 388 26.75 -14.75 17.85
N ASP A 389 26.53 -13.43 17.98
CA ASP A 389 25.18 -12.87 17.96
C ASP A 389 24.58 -12.91 16.55
N VAL A 390 25.37 -12.63 15.50
CA VAL A 390 24.90 -12.73 14.11
C VAL A 390 24.46 -14.16 13.80
N GLU A 391 25.30 -15.14 14.09
CA GLU A 391 25.00 -16.56 13.85
C GLU A 391 23.77 -17.04 14.63
N ARG A 392 23.66 -16.65 15.92
CA ARG A 392 22.54 -17.05 16.78
C ARG A 392 21.20 -16.48 16.31
N ILE A 393 21.18 -15.19 15.94
CA ILE A 393 19.97 -14.56 15.42
C ILE A 393 19.60 -15.17 14.07
N MET A 394 20.58 -15.39 13.18
CA MET A 394 20.35 -16.01 11.87
C MET A 394 19.75 -17.42 11.98
N ALA A 395 20.27 -18.25 12.89
CA ALA A 395 19.80 -19.62 13.10
C ALA A 395 18.37 -19.69 13.66
N HIS A 396 17.89 -18.64 14.32
CA HIS A 396 16.60 -18.65 15.00
C HIS A 396 15.42 -18.81 14.01
N PRO A 397 14.45 -19.72 14.22
CA PRO A 397 13.42 -20.07 13.22
C PRO A 397 12.53 -18.92 12.70
N LEU A 398 12.39 -17.84 13.49
CA LEU A 398 11.58 -16.66 13.17
C LEU A 398 12.35 -15.52 12.49
N THR A 399 13.64 -15.74 12.18
CA THR A 399 14.48 -14.77 11.47
C THR A 399 14.39 -15.00 9.97
N MET A 400 13.89 -13.99 9.26
CA MET A 400 13.92 -13.85 7.80
C MET A 400 15.23 -13.21 7.34
N VAL A 401 15.42 -13.12 6.04
CA VAL A 401 16.58 -12.41 5.46
C VAL A 401 16.17 -11.02 5.00
N GLY A 402 16.94 -10.02 5.43
CA GLY A 402 16.87 -8.63 4.95
C GLY A 402 18.29 -8.14 4.70
N SER A 403 18.60 -7.68 3.49
CA SER A 403 19.98 -7.28 3.16
C SER A 403 20.41 -6.00 3.86
N ASP A 404 19.43 -5.13 4.17
CA ASP A 404 19.65 -3.73 4.53
C ASP A 404 20.54 -3.01 3.49
N GLY A 405 20.50 -3.53 2.28
CA GLY A 405 21.27 -3.10 1.14
C GLY A 405 20.64 -1.88 0.49
N ARG A 406 21.45 -0.89 0.15
CA ARG A 406 21.02 0.19 -0.73
C ARG A 406 21.29 -0.19 -2.18
N LEU A 407 20.31 0.04 -3.06
CA LEU A 407 20.50 -0.19 -4.48
C LEU A 407 21.66 0.67 -5.02
N THR A 408 22.58 0.05 -5.74
CA THR A 408 23.88 0.65 -6.08
C THR A 408 24.44 0.08 -7.37
N GLU A 409 25.52 0.69 -7.85
CA GLU A 409 26.32 0.26 -9.00
C GLU A 409 27.81 0.47 -8.71
N PRO A 410 28.71 -0.27 -9.39
CA PRO A 410 30.16 -0.09 -9.25
C PRO A 410 30.59 1.36 -9.45
N GLY A 411 31.48 1.84 -8.57
CA GLY A 411 32.04 3.20 -8.63
C GLY A 411 31.26 4.27 -7.87
N SER A 412 30.16 3.92 -7.19
CA SER A 412 29.39 4.84 -6.36
C SER A 412 29.78 4.77 -4.87
N GLY A 413 30.76 5.60 -4.48
CA GLY A 413 31.22 5.71 -3.09
C GLY A 413 31.95 4.45 -2.60
N HIS A 414 31.99 4.24 -1.28
CA HIS A 414 32.52 3.02 -0.65
C HIS A 414 31.43 2.29 0.13
N PRO A 415 30.53 1.56 -0.56
CA PRO A 415 29.36 0.98 0.09
C PRO A 415 29.68 -0.16 1.05
N HIS A 416 28.71 -0.52 1.89
CA HIS A 416 28.79 -1.74 2.69
C HIS A 416 28.65 -2.98 1.77
N PRO A 417 29.47 -4.05 1.92
CA PRO A 417 29.45 -5.23 1.04
C PRO A 417 28.09 -5.95 0.97
N ARG A 418 27.29 -5.88 2.04
CA ARG A 418 25.88 -6.32 2.07
C ARG A 418 25.00 -5.84 0.90
N TRP A 419 25.37 -4.75 0.23
CA TRP A 419 24.64 -4.23 -0.94
C TRP A 419 24.79 -5.12 -2.18
N TYR A 420 25.81 -5.99 -2.20
CA TYR A 420 26.12 -6.90 -3.30
C TYR A 420 26.11 -8.39 -2.92
N GLY A 421 26.19 -8.74 -1.63
CA GLY A 421 26.54 -10.11 -1.23
C GLY A 421 25.68 -10.78 -0.17
N SER A 422 24.62 -10.15 0.36
CA SER A 422 23.88 -10.71 1.50
C SER A 422 23.37 -12.15 1.27
N PHE A 423 22.60 -12.39 0.21
CA PHE A 423 22.02 -13.74 0.00
C PHE A 423 23.09 -14.80 -0.33
N PRO A 424 24.04 -14.55 -1.26
CA PRO A 424 25.16 -15.46 -1.52
C PRO A 424 26.05 -15.73 -0.30
N ARG A 425 26.27 -14.73 0.57
CA ARG A 425 27.01 -14.91 1.81
C ARG A 425 26.32 -15.88 2.76
N ILE A 426 24.99 -15.81 2.87
CA ILE A 426 24.23 -16.77 3.69
C ILE A 426 24.44 -18.19 3.16
N LEU A 427 24.31 -18.38 1.84
CA LEU A 427 24.39 -19.70 1.21
C LEU A 427 25.80 -20.28 1.19
N GLY A 428 26.82 -19.47 0.89
CA GLY A 428 28.21 -19.89 0.86
C GLY A 428 28.83 -19.92 2.26
N HIS A 429 28.90 -18.78 2.92
CA HIS A 429 29.63 -18.66 4.18
C HIS A 429 28.88 -19.29 5.36
N TYR A 430 27.60 -18.97 5.55
CA TYR A 430 26.88 -19.42 6.76
C TYR A 430 26.30 -20.83 6.64
N VAL A 431 25.87 -21.26 5.44
CA VAL A 431 25.32 -22.60 5.20
C VAL A 431 26.42 -23.60 4.85
N ARG A 432 27.18 -23.39 3.77
CA ARG A 432 28.19 -24.35 3.30
C ARG A 432 29.41 -24.41 4.24
N GLU A 433 30.00 -23.27 4.56
CA GLU A 433 31.27 -23.21 5.32
C GLU A 433 31.07 -23.36 6.83
N LYS A 434 30.26 -22.48 7.45
CA LYS A 434 30.05 -22.46 8.90
C LYS A 434 28.96 -23.41 9.41
N LYS A 435 28.08 -23.90 8.54
CA LYS A 435 26.99 -24.84 8.88
C LYS A 435 26.07 -24.34 10.00
N VAL A 436 25.80 -23.03 10.02
CA VAL A 436 24.89 -22.39 10.98
C VAL A 436 23.46 -22.90 10.83
N MET A 437 23.05 -23.23 9.60
CA MET A 437 21.76 -23.84 9.30
C MET A 437 21.84 -24.69 8.02
N LYS A 438 20.82 -25.51 7.78
CA LYS A 438 20.68 -26.29 6.55
C LYS A 438 20.30 -25.40 5.37
N LEU A 439 20.68 -25.81 4.16
CA LEU A 439 20.38 -25.10 2.92
C LEU A 439 18.88 -24.88 2.72
N GLU A 440 18.06 -25.91 2.99
CA GLU A 440 16.62 -25.84 2.83
C GLU A 440 15.96 -24.84 3.80
N GLU A 441 16.48 -24.73 5.03
CA GLU A 441 16.01 -23.75 6.00
C GLU A 441 16.44 -22.33 5.60
N ALA A 442 17.67 -22.15 5.12
CA ALA A 442 18.11 -20.86 4.59
C ALA A 442 17.23 -20.41 3.42
N ILE A 443 16.95 -21.29 2.46
CA ILE A 443 16.05 -21.01 1.33
C ILE A 443 14.65 -20.67 1.84
N ARG A 444 14.07 -21.44 2.78
CA ARG A 444 12.76 -21.14 3.38
C ARG A 444 12.71 -19.74 3.98
N LYS A 445 13.75 -19.34 4.73
CA LYS A 445 13.87 -18.03 5.39
C LYS A 445 13.98 -16.85 4.43
N MET A 446 14.53 -17.05 3.24
CA MET A 446 14.65 -16.02 2.21
C MET A 446 13.58 -16.15 1.10
N THR A 447 12.63 -17.08 1.21
CA THR A 447 11.57 -17.30 0.23
C THR A 447 10.20 -17.37 0.90
N SER A 448 9.70 -18.57 1.23
CA SER A 448 8.32 -18.77 1.68
C SER A 448 8.01 -18.09 3.01
N LEU A 449 8.96 -18.02 3.95
CA LEU A 449 8.75 -17.33 5.23
C LEU A 449 8.57 -15.82 5.01
N SER A 450 9.42 -15.22 4.19
CA SER A 450 9.35 -13.82 3.79
C SER A 450 8.09 -13.50 2.97
N ALA A 451 7.79 -14.32 1.96
CA ALA A 451 6.60 -14.17 1.14
C ALA A 451 5.31 -14.29 1.97
N ALA A 452 5.26 -15.20 2.95
CA ALA A 452 4.12 -15.36 3.85
C ALA A 452 3.92 -14.14 4.75
N ARG A 453 4.98 -13.47 5.21
CA ARG A 453 4.85 -12.20 5.96
C ARG A 453 4.19 -11.11 5.10
N LEU A 454 4.51 -11.11 3.80
CA LEU A 454 3.86 -10.27 2.81
C LEU A 454 2.51 -10.84 2.34
N GLY A 455 2.02 -11.99 2.83
CA GLY A 455 0.78 -12.60 2.32
C GLY A 455 0.80 -12.96 0.82
N LEU A 456 1.99 -13.07 0.21
CA LEU A 456 2.20 -13.44 -1.19
C LEU A 456 2.19 -14.97 -1.33
N MET A 457 1.00 -15.55 -1.36
CA MET A 457 0.83 -17.02 -1.35
C MET A 457 1.21 -17.70 -2.68
N ASP A 458 1.25 -16.95 -3.77
CA ASP A 458 1.61 -17.42 -5.12
C ASP A 458 3.06 -17.07 -5.52
N ARG A 459 3.88 -16.62 -4.55
CA ARG A 459 5.32 -16.39 -4.66
C ARG A 459 6.08 -17.07 -3.51
N GLY A 460 7.40 -17.11 -3.58
CA GLY A 460 8.26 -17.68 -2.54
C GLY A 460 8.17 -19.21 -2.38
N SER A 461 7.50 -19.91 -3.30
CA SER A 461 7.52 -21.38 -3.37
C SER A 461 7.44 -21.87 -4.82
N ILE A 462 8.01 -23.05 -5.10
CA ILE A 462 7.95 -23.67 -6.44
C ILE A 462 6.77 -24.65 -6.49
N LYS A 463 5.64 -24.20 -7.04
CA LYS A 463 4.42 -25.01 -7.24
C LYS A 463 3.76 -24.61 -8.54
N ALA A 464 3.10 -25.56 -9.21
CA ALA A 464 2.30 -25.26 -10.39
C ALA A 464 1.25 -24.18 -10.07
N GLY A 465 1.12 -23.18 -10.95
CA GLY A 465 0.27 -22.02 -10.78
C GLY A 465 0.94 -20.82 -10.11
N ASN A 466 2.05 -20.99 -9.38
CA ASN A 466 2.78 -19.85 -8.78
C ASN A 466 3.46 -19.00 -9.86
N PHE A 467 3.80 -17.75 -9.51
CA PHE A 467 4.69 -16.95 -10.36
C PHE A 467 6.06 -17.61 -10.47
N ALA A 468 6.64 -17.55 -11.67
CA ALA A 468 7.97 -18.08 -11.96
C ALA A 468 9.06 -17.07 -11.56
N ASP A 469 9.09 -16.75 -10.26
CA ASP A 469 10.23 -16.11 -9.63
C ASP A 469 11.18 -17.20 -9.14
N LEU A 470 12.31 -17.39 -9.82
CA LEU A 470 13.20 -18.54 -9.59
C LEU A 470 14.66 -18.08 -9.58
N VAL A 471 15.49 -18.78 -8.81
CA VAL A 471 16.95 -18.68 -8.87
C VAL A 471 17.54 -20.07 -9.04
N VAL A 472 18.53 -20.17 -9.93
CA VAL A 472 19.32 -21.37 -10.17
C VAL A 472 20.75 -21.06 -9.84
N PHE A 473 21.32 -21.81 -8.90
CA PHE A 473 22.67 -21.56 -8.40
C PHE A 473 23.40 -22.86 -8.11
N ASP A 474 24.73 -22.78 -8.14
CA ASP A 474 25.63 -23.86 -7.76
C ASP A 474 25.88 -23.82 -6.24
N PRO A 475 25.43 -24.84 -5.48
CA PRO A 475 25.61 -24.87 -4.03
C PRO A 475 27.08 -24.94 -3.61
N GLU A 476 27.97 -25.46 -4.45
CA GLU A 476 29.40 -25.63 -4.15
C GLU A 476 30.19 -24.33 -4.34
N THR A 477 29.75 -23.45 -5.26
CA THR A 477 30.50 -22.24 -5.61
C THR A 477 29.85 -20.93 -5.19
N ILE A 478 28.55 -20.92 -4.84
CA ILE A 478 27.86 -19.68 -4.47
C ILE A 478 28.54 -18.97 -3.29
N ILE A 479 28.92 -17.71 -3.49
CA ILE A 479 29.56 -16.87 -2.45
C ILE A 479 29.50 -15.37 -2.83
N ASP A 480 29.49 -14.51 -1.82
CA ASP A 480 29.74 -13.08 -1.97
C ASP A 480 31.22 -12.81 -2.29
N LYS A 481 31.47 -11.81 -3.15
CA LYS A 481 32.81 -11.33 -3.45
C LYS A 481 33.09 -9.95 -2.89
N ALA A 482 32.05 -9.16 -2.60
CA ALA A 482 32.18 -7.84 -2.01
C ALA A 482 32.77 -7.94 -0.59
N THR A 483 33.80 -7.15 -0.33
CA THR A 483 34.47 -7.05 0.98
C THR A 483 34.39 -5.62 1.51
N PHE A 484 34.79 -5.39 2.77
CA PHE A 484 34.84 -4.04 3.34
C PHE A 484 35.92 -3.15 2.73
N SER A 485 36.97 -3.73 2.14
CA SER A 485 38.05 -3.00 1.47
C SER A 485 37.79 -2.84 -0.02
N ASP A 486 37.09 -3.79 -0.64
CA ASP A 486 36.67 -3.74 -2.05
C ASP A 486 35.21 -4.18 -2.18
N PRO A 487 34.26 -3.23 -2.01
CA PRO A 487 32.84 -3.57 -1.88
C PRO A 487 32.11 -3.68 -3.23
N HIS A 488 32.71 -3.26 -4.34
CA HIS A 488 32.04 -3.20 -5.64
C HIS A 488 32.20 -4.48 -6.46
N GLN A 489 31.86 -5.63 -5.87
CA GLN A 489 31.98 -6.93 -6.52
C GLN A 489 30.66 -7.70 -6.50
N TYR A 490 30.20 -8.14 -7.67
CA TYR A 490 29.06 -9.04 -7.78
C TYR A 490 29.41 -10.46 -7.30
N PRO A 491 28.44 -11.21 -6.76
CA PRO A 491 28.67 -12.57 -6.28
C PRO A 491 28.90 -13.54 -7.45
N VAL A 492 29.35 -14.74 -7.12
CA VAL A 492 29.52 -15.86 -8.08
C VAL A 492 28.64 -17.04 -7.69
N GLY A 493 28.48 -18.00 -8.60
CA GLY A 493 27.69 -19.22 -8.40
C GLY A 493 26.19 -19.09 -8.71
N ILE A 494 25.69 -17.91 -9.08
CA ILE A 494 24.32 -17.73 -9.60
C ILE A 494 24.32 -17.86 -11.12
N HIS A 495 23.61 -18.85 -11.63
CA HIS A 495 23.55 -19.17 -13.06
C HIS A 495 22.35 -18.52 -13.75
N HIS A 496 21.18 -18.60 -13.12
CA HIS A 496 19.94 -18.07 -13.69
C HIS A 496 19.09 -17.40 -12.63
N VAL A 497 18.43 -16.30 -13.00
CA VAL A 497 17.40 -15.64 -12.19
C VAL A 497 16.24 -15.31 -13.09
N PHE A 498 15.06 -15.78 -12.73
CA PHE A 498 13.81 -15.49 -13.42
C PHE A 498 12.95 -14.61 -12.54
N VAL A 499 12.43 -13.52 -13.11
CA VAL A 499 11.43 -12.66 -12.48
C VAL A 499 10.19 -12.74 -13.36
N ASN A 500 9.06 -13.17 -12.80
CA ASN A 500 7.82 -13.38 -13.55
C ASN A 500 8.04 -14.20 -14.84
N GLY A 501 8.83 -15.28 -14.75
CA GLY A 501 9.11 -16.21 -15.86
C GLY A 501 10.14 -15.74 -16.89
N VAL A 502 10.64 -14.51 -16.78
CA VAL A 502 11.61 -13.95 -17.72
C VAL A 502 13.01 -13.92 -17.09
N ALA A 503 14.02 -14.39 -17.83
CA ALA A 503 15.40 -14.43 -17.35
C ALA A 503 15.99 -13.01 -17.21
N ALA A 504 16.21 -12.59 -15.96
CA ALA A 504 16.98 -11.41 -15.59
C ALA A 504 18.49 -11.72 -15.46
N ILE A 505 18.83 -12.97 -15.16
CA ILE A 505 20.19 -13.52 -15.31
C ILE A 505 20.08 -14.81 -16.12
N LEU A 506 20.92 -14.96 -17.13
CA LEU A 506 21.00 -16.15 -17.97
C LEU A 506 22.46 -16.53 -18.20
N GLY A 507 22.88 -17.71 -17.71
CA GLY A 507 24.25 -18.16 -17.85
C GLY A 507 25.25 -17.28 -17.10
N GLY A 508 24.84 -16.70 -15.96
CA GLY A 508 25.63 -15.75 -15.19
C GLY A 508 25.63 -14.31 -15.73
N GLU A 509 25.05 -14.08 -16.92
CA GLU A 509 24.98 -12.73 -17.50
C GLU A 509 23.70 -12.01 -17.08
N PHE A 510 23.86 -10.80 -16.53
CA PHE A 510 22.75 -9.89 -16.25
C PHE A 510 22.12 -9.36 -17.54
N LYS A 511 20.79 -9.39 -17.60
CA LYS A 511 19.98 -8.79 -18.66
C LYS A 511 19.05 -7.78 -18.01
N ASP A 512 19.11 -6.50 -18.41
CA ASP A 512 18.21 -5.45 -17.90
C ASP A 512 16.78 -5.67 -18.45
N ARG A 513 16.08 -6.63 -17.84
CA ARG A 513 14.70 -7.00 -18.15
C ARG A 513 13.80 -6.44 -17.05
N ARG A 514 13.06 -5.38 -17.37
CA ARG A 514 12.19 -4.65 -16.43
C ARG A 514 10.80 -5.28 -16.34
N VAL A 515 10.78 -6.51 -15.86
CA VAL A 515 9.62 -7.42 -15.88
C VAL A 515 9.02 -7.67 -14.50
N GLY A 516 9.57 -7.05 -13.46
CA GLY A 516 9.06 -7.07 -12.10
C GLY A 516 7.74 -6.30 -11.97
N ASP A 517 6.87 -6.78 -11.09
CA ASP A 517 5.60 -6.14 -10.77
C ASP A 517 5.77 -5.18 -9.58
N VAL A 518 5.11 -4.02 -9.62
CA VAL A 518 4.93 -3.17 -8.43
C VAL A 518 3.77 -3.74 -7.63
N LEU A 519 4.09 -4.40 -6.52
CA LEU A 519 3.15 -5.12 -5.69
C LEU A 519 2.40 -4.16 -4.77
N ARG A 520 1.07 -4.14 -4.85
CA ARG A 520 0.18 -3.36 -3.99
C ARG A 520 -0.64 -4.27 -3.08
N LYS A 521 -0.72 -3.93 -1.79
CA LYS A 521 -1.48 -4.71 -0.80
C LYS A 521 -2.99 -4.51 -0.88
N SER A 522 -3.43 -3.27 -1.12
CA SER A 522 -4.85 -2.97 -1.25
C SER A 522 -5.36 -3.56 -2.57
N SER A 523 -6.35 -4.44 -2.46
CA SER A 523 -7.15 -4.92 -3.59
C SER A 523 -8.05 -3.82 -4.13
N HIS A 524 -7.48 -2.68 -4.57
CA HIS A 524 -7.96 -2.20 -5.86
C HIS A 524 -7.66 -3.35 -6.79
N SER A 525 -8.67 -4.17 -7.08
CA SER A 525 -8.47 -5.32 -7.95
C SER A 525 -7.76 -4.78 -9.19
N GLY A 526 -6.53 -5.24 -9.46
CA GLY A 526 -5.72 -4.83 -10.60
C GLY A 526 -6.34 -5.24 -11.94
N SER A 527 -7.66 -5.41 -11.98
CA SER A 527 -8.42 -5.56 -13.18
C SER A 527 -8.45 -4.21 -13.89
N ASN A 528 -7.56 -4.03 -14.85
CA ASN A 528 -7.62 -2.96 -15.85
C ASN A 528 -8.82 -3.10 -16.80
N GLN A 529 -9.79 -3.97 -16.48
CA GLN A 529 -11.04 -4.06 -17.23
C GLN A 529 -11.93 -2.87 -16.91
N PHE A 530 -12.28 -2.12 -17.95
CA PHE A 530 -13.39 -1.17 -17.92
C PHE A 530 -14.47 -1.69 -18.88
N PRO A 531 -15.76 -1.50 -18.59
CA PRO A 531 -16.80 -1.81 -19.56
C PRO A 531 -16.62 -0.90 -20.78
N GLY A 532 -16.74 -1.49 -21.97
CA GLY A 532 -16.86 -0.72 -23.20
C GLY A 532 -18.29 -0.24 -23.38
N LYS A 533 -18.75 -0.22 -24.64
CA LYS A 533 -20.17 -0.04 -24.93
C LYS A 533 -20.97 -1.10 -24.16
N GLU A 534 -20.71 -2.38 -24.36
CA GLU A 534 -21.36 -3.44 -23.57
C GLU A 534 -20.56 -3.83 -22.33
N TRP A 535 -21.27 -4.30 -21.30
CA TRP A 535 -20.66 -4.89 -20.12
C TRP A 535 -20.18 -6.32 -20.39
N VAL A 536 -18.98 -6.64 -19.93
CA VAL A 536 -18.43 -8.00 -19.94
C VAL A 536 -18.87 -8.73 -18.67
N ARG A 537 -19.28 -9.99 -18.80
CA ARG A 537 -19.63 -10.88 -17.68
C ARG A 537 -18.44 -11.75 -17.30
N TRP A 538 -18.43 -12.21 -16.05
CA TRP A 538 -17.51 -13.26 -15.64
C TRP A 538 -17.86 -14.59 -16.33
N ASN A 539 -16.87 -15.19 -17.00
CA ASN A 539 -17.04 -16.49 -17.67
C ASN A 539 -17.19 -17.66 -16.68
N SER A 540 -16.61 -17.53 -15.48
CA SER A 540 -16.79 -18.47 -14.36
C SER A 540 -16.92 -17.67 -13.07
N LEU A 541 -18.07 -17.84 -12.41
CA LEU A 541 -18.36 -17.16 -11.14
C LEU A 541 -17.48 -17.71 -10.01
N GLU A 542 -17.21 -19.01 -10.03
CA GLU A 542 -16.38 -19.68 -9.03
C GLU A 542 -14.93 -19.14 -9.07
N LYS A 543 -14.36 -18.95 -10.27
CA LYS A 543 -13.04 -18.31 -10.45
C LYS A 543 -13.04 -16.84 -10.03
N ALA A 544 -14.18 -16.16 -10.13
CA ALA A 544 -14.36 -14.80 -9.66
C ALA A 544 -14.59 -14.71 -8.14
N GLY A 545 -14.61 -15.84 -7.43
CA GLY A 545 -14.88 -15.87 -5.99
C GLY A 545 -16.37 -15.76 -5.65
N TRP A 546 -17.28 -16.22 -6.52
CA TRP A 546 -18.72 -16.17 -6.29
C TRP A 546 -19.38 -17.55 -6.33
N SER A 547 -20.29 -17.78 -5.39
CA SER A 547 -21.16 -18.94 -5.30
C SER A 547 -22.39 -18.74 -6.18
N LYS A 548 -22.51 -19.52 -7.25
CA LYS A 548 -23.71 -19.53 -8.11
C LYS A 548 -24.99 -19.82 -7.30
N ALA A 549 -24.95 -20.78 -6.38
CA ALA A 549 -26.08 -21.10 -5.50
C ALA A 549 -26.39 -19.96 -4.51
N GLY A 550 -25.36 -19.29 -3.97
CA GLY A 550 -25.53 -18.12 -3.10
C GLY A 550 -26.24 -16.97 -3.82
N LEU A 551 -25.79 -16.64 -5.04
CA LEU A 551 -26.41 -15.62 -5.89
C LEU A 551 -27.86 -15.98 -6.25
N ALA A 552 -28.15 -17.25 -6.52
CA ALA A 552 -29.52 -17.70 -6.78
C ALA A 552 -30.45 -17.47 -5.58
N ARG A 553 -29.98 -17.72 -4.34
CA ARG A 553 -30.75 -17.42 -3.11
C ARG A 553 -31.00 -15.92 -2.95
N ALA A 554 -29.98 -15.09 -3.18
CA ALA A 554 -30.13 -13.64 -3.12
C ALA A 554 -31.14 -13.14 -4.16
N ARG A 555 -31.09 -13.68 -5.38
CA ARG A 555 -32.03 -13.36 -6.45
C ARG A 555 -33.46 -13.75 -6.07
N GLU A 556 -33.68 -14.93 -5.51
CA GLU A 556 -35.02 -15.35 -5.09
C GLU A 556 -35.59 -14.45 -3.99
N PHE A 557 -34.78 -14.10 -2.99
CA PHE A 557 -35.17 -13.14 -1.97
C PHE A 557 -35.51 -11.77 -2.57
N SER A 558 -34.79 -11.31 -3.60
CA SER A 558 -35.10 -10.03 -4.25
C SER A 558 -36.49 -9.99 -4.90
N LYS A 559 -37.04 -11.14 -5.33
CA LYS A 559 -38.39 -11.24 -5.91
C LYS A 559 -39.49 -11.03 -4.87
N THR A 560 -39.21 -11.25 -3.59
CA THR A 560 -40.16 -10.95 -2.50
C THR A 560 -40.18 -9.46 -2.15
N LEU A 561 -39.30 -8.66 -2.78
CA LEU A 561 -39.18 -7.22 -2.59
C LEU A 561 -39.68 -6.49 -3.84
N ALA A 562 -39.90 -5.18 -3.71
CA ALA A 562 -40.23 -4.31 -4.85
C ALA A 562 -39.01 -3.98 -5.74
N THR A 563 -38.06 -4.91 -5.87
CA THR A 563 -36.84 -4.76 -6.68
C THR A 563 -37.20 -4.77 -8.17
N SER A 564 -36.87 -3.70 -8.88
CA SER A 564 -37.10 -3.60 -10.34
C SER A 564 -35.85 -3.89 -11.15
N ALA A 565 -34.68 -3.57 -10.62
CA ALA A 565 -33.41 -3.98 -11.20
C ALA A 565 -32.33 -4.11 -10.13
N LEU A 566 -31.39 -5.04 -10.32
CA LEU A 566 -30.18 -5.13 -9.54
C LEU A 566 -29.00 -5.54 -10.42
N ILE A 567 -27.84 -4.92 -10.23
CA ILE A 567 -26.60 -5.30 -10.90
C ILE A 567 -25.46 -5.35 -9.89
N ILE A 568 -24.64 -6.40 -9.98
CA ILE A 568 -23.46 -6.64 -9.16
C ILE A 568 -22.25 -6.66 -10.10
N VAL A 569 -21.32 -5.75 -9.86
CA VAL A 569 -20.09 -5.61 -10.66
C VAL A 569 -18.90 -5.79 -9.75
N GLN A 570 -17.96 -6.64 -10.14
CA GLN A 570 -16.67 -6.78 -9.46
C GLN A 570 -15.55 -6.85 -10.48
N GLY A 571 -14.45 -6.11 -10.25
CA GLY A 571 -13.30 -6.17 -11.15
C GLY A 571 -13.62 -5.61 -12.54
N GLY A 572 -14.54 -4.64 -12.64
CA GLY A 572 -15.02 -4.09 -13.90
C GLY A 572 -15.86 -5.03 -14.78
N ARG A 573 -16.32 -6.16 -14.23
CA ARG A 573 -17.18 -7.14 -14.93
C ARG A 573 -18.46 -7.42 -14.16
N ILE A 574 -19.54 -7.75 -14.87
CA ILE A 574 -20.80 -8.18 -14.25
C ILE A 574 -20.60 -9.55 -13.62
N VAL A 575 -20.84 -9.61 -12.31
CA VAL A 575 -21.03 -10.85 -11.56
C VAL A 575 -22.43 -11.37 -11.80
N ASP A 576 -23.45 -10.52 -11.56
CA ASP A 576 -24.83 -10.87 -11.85
C ASP A 576 -25.71 -9.64 -12.12
N GLU A 577 -26.82 -9.85 -12.81
CA GLU A 577 -27.72 -8.77 -13.27
C GLU A 577 -29.17 -9.29 -13.34
N TRP A 578 -30.09 -8.59 -12.68
CA TRP A 578 -31.49 -8.98 -12.47
C TRP A 578 -32.43 -7.85 -12.91
N GLY A 579 -33.59 -8.21 -13.47
CA GLY A 579 -34.67 -7.27 -13.77
C GLY A 579 -34.38 -6.29 -14.91
N GLU A 580 -35.00 -5.11 -14.88
CA GLU A 580 -34.96 -4.07 -15.92
C GLU A 580 -33.69 -3.20 -15.82
N SER A 581 -32.51 -3.80 -15.81
CA SER A 581 -31.22 -3.10 -15.58
C SER A 581 -30.89 -1.99 -16.57
N LYS A 582 -31.39 -2.08 -17.80
CA LYS A 582 -31.20 -1.11 -18.90
C LYS A 582 -32.20 0.05 -18.86
N ARG A 583 -33.29 -0.07 -18.11
CA ARG A 583 -34.33 0.96 -18.06
C ARG A 583 -33.86 2.15 -17.23
N PRO A 584 -33.92 3.39 -17.75
CA PRO A 584 -33.70 4.58 -16.93
C PRO A 584 -34.77 4.72 -15.84
N PHE A 585 -34.35 4.94 -14.59
CA PHE A 585 -35.22 5.23 -13.47
C PHE A 585 -34.83 6.55 -12.82
N ASN A 586 -35.80 7.24 -12.20
CA ASN A 586 -35.52 8.45 -11.41
C ASN A 586 -34.42 8.22 -10.38
N CYS A 587 -33.39 9.07 -10.39
CA CYS A 587 -32.29 9.01 -9.44
C CYS A 587 -32.65 9.61 -8.08
N HIS A 588 -33.69 10.44 -7.98
CA HIS A 588 -34.08 11.10 -6.73
C HIS A 588 -32.85 11.73 -6.05
N SER A 589 -32.60 11.42 -4.77
CA SER A 589 -31.47 11.91 -4.01
C SER A 589 -30.08 11.40 -4.44
N MET A 590 -29.96 10.37 -5.29
CA MET A 590 -28.64 9.96 -5.80
C MET A 590 -28.00 11.02 -6.71
N ARG A 591 -28.80 11.95 -7.27
CA ARG A 591 -28.31 13.09 -8.06
C ARG A 591 -27.24 13.93 -7.34
N LYS A 592 -27.28 13.95 -6.01
CA LYS A 592 -26.41 14.76 -5.16
C LYS A 592 -24.98 14.21 -5.19
N SER A 593 -24.84 12.89 -5.14
CA SER A 593 -23.56 12.22 -5.27
C SER A 593 -22.95 12.41 -6.67
N ILE A 594 -23.80 12.56 -7.70
CA ILE A 594 -23.36 12.92 -9.06
C ILE A 594 -22.85 14.36 -9.10
N LEU A 595 -23.58 15.33 -8.54
CA LEU A 595 -23.08 16.70 -8.43
C LEU A 595 -21.76 16.76 -7.64
N SER A 596 -21.66 16.01 -6.55
CA SER A 596 -20.42 15.91 -5.75
C SER A 596 -19.25 15.47 -6.61
N ALA A 597 -19.43 14.50 -7.50
CA ALA A 597 -18.40 14.06 -8.43
C ALA A 597 -17.92 15.19 -9.37
N LEU A 598 -18.85 15.99 -9.90
CA LEU A 598 -18.56 17.09 -10.82
C LEU A 598 -17.81 18.25 -10.15
N TYR A 599 -17.99 18.45 -8.84
CA TYR A 599 -17.24 19.48 -8.09
C TYR A 599 -15.72 19.25 -8.09
N GLY A 600 -15.27 17.99 -8.05
CA GLY A 600 -13.86 17.66 -7.81
C GLY A 600 -12.86 18.35 -8.74
N PRO A 601 -13.03 18.25 -10.07
CA PRO A 601 -12.19 18.96 -11.05
C PRO A 601 -12.17 20.49 -10.86
N HIS A 602 -13.29 21.09 -10.51
CA HIS A 602 -13.39 22.54 -10.30
C HIS A 602 -12.77 23.00 -8.99
N VAL A 603 -12.79 22.14 -7.96
CA VAL A 603 -12.06 22.39 -6.72
C VAL A 603 -10.56 22.23 -6.93
N LEU A 604 -10.13 21.17 -7.64
CA LEU A 604 -8.71 20.94 -7.92
C LEU A 604 -8.09 22.08 -8.75
N SER A 605 -8.83 22.59 -9.73
CA SER A 605 -8.38 23.72 -10.56
C SER A 605 -8.48 25.09 -9.86
N GLY A 606 -9.05 25.14 -8.65
CA GLY A 606 -9.26 26.38 -7.90
C GLY A 606 -10.42 27.25 -8.38
N LYS A 607 -11.16 26.82 -9.40
CA LYS A 607 -12.37 27.51 -9.89
C LYS A 607 -13.44 27.62 -8.80
N ILE A 608 -13.62 26.56 -8.01
CA ILE A 608 -14.52 26.55 -6.86
C ILE A 608 -13.69 26.35 -5.60
N ARG A 609 -13.85 27.22 -4.60
CA ARG A 609 -13.20 27.06 -3.30
C ARG A 609 -14.24 26.61 -2.27
N THR A 610 -14.03 25.44 -1.68
CA THR A 610 -14.94 24.91 -0.65
C THR A 610 -14.96 25.76 0.62
N SER A 611 -13.94 26.59 0.83
CA SER A 611 -13.84 27.53 1.95
C SER A 611 -14.56 28.86 1.72
N SER A 612 -15.04 29.16 0.52
CA SER A 612 -15.71 30.42 0.20
C SER A 612 -17.05 30.52 0.95
N PRO A 613 -17.30 31.63 1.68
CA PRO A 613 -18.62 31.97 2.19
C PRO A 613 -19.62 32.14 1.06
N ILE A 614 -20.83 31.63 1.21
CA ILE A 614 -21.85 31.69 0.16
C ILE A 614 -22.32 33.12 -0.13
N GLY A 615 -22.26 34.03 0.85
CA GLY A 615 -22.58 35.44 0.65
C GLY A 615 -21.62 36.16 -0.29
N GLU A 616 -20.34 35.80 -0.27
CA GLU A 616 -19.34 36.33 -1.21
C GLU A 616 -19.57 35.85 -2.64
N LEU A 617 -20.27 34.73 -2.81
CA LEU A 617 -20.67 34.16 -4.10
C LEU A 617 -22.03 34.70 -4.57
N GLY A 618 -22.59 35.70 -3.88
CA GLY A 618 -23.88 36.30 -4.22
C GLY A 618 -25.08 35.36 -4.02
N ILE A 619 -24.94 34.34 -3.17
CA ILE A 619 -26.02 33.39 -2.91
C ILE A 619 -27.03 33.96 -1.93
N ASP A 620 -28.29 33.91 -2.33
CA ASP A 620 -29.47 34.29 -1.55
C ASP A 620 -30.68 33.48 -2.02
N ASP A 621 -31.84 33.63 -1.37
CA ASP A 621 -33.10 32.99 -1.77
C ASP A 621 -34.30 33.95 -1.59
N ASN A 622 -35.51 33.42 -1.78
CA ASN A 622 -36.79 34.11 -1.62
C ASN A 622 -36.92 34.75 -0.23
N GLU A 623 -37.74 35.81 -0.16
CA GLU A 623 -38.07 36.47 1.09
C GLU A 623 -38.72 35.50 2.11
N PRO A 624 -38.29 35.51 3.38
CA PRO A 624 -37.20 36.32 3.93
C PRO A 624 -35.80 35.89 3.44
N SER A 625 -35.05 36.83 2.86
CA SER A 625 -33.65 36.67 2.38
C SER A 625 -32.73 36.10 3.46
N LEU A 626 -31.61 35.49 3.07
CA LEU A 626 -30.61 34.92 3.97
C LEU A 626 -30.08 35.98 4.96
N THR A 627 -29.96 35.59 6.22
CA THR A 627 -29.37 36.44 7.26
C THR A 627 -27.86 36.58 7.04
N GLU A 628 -27.26 37.62 7.60
CA GLU A 628 -25.80 37.83 7.51
C GLU A 628 -25.01 36.64 8.07
N LEU A 629 -25.54 35.98 9.11
CA LEU A 629 -24.93 34.77 9.63
C LEU A 629 -25.03 33.59 8.66
N GLU A 630 -26.20 33.36 8.05
CA GLU A 630 -26.39 32.28 7.07
C GLU A 630 -25.47 32.47 5.85
N LYS A 631 -25.23 33.72 5.44
CA LYS A 631 -24.29 34.07 4.35
C LYS A 631 -22.83 33.72 4.67
N THR A 632 -22.46 33.53 5.94
CA THR A 632 -21.11 33.06 6.32
C THR A 632 -20.89 31.56 6.12
N ALA A 633 -21.96 30.78 5.90
CA ALA A 633 -21.82 29.36 5.61
C ALA A 633 -20.92 29.13 4.40
N LYS A 634 -20.05 28.12 4.44
CA LYS A 634 -19.11 27.87 3.34
C LYS A 634 -19.67 26.85 2.36
N VAL A 635 -19.23 26.89 1.11
CA VAL A 635 -19.58 25.87 0.09
C VAL A 635 -19.40 24.44 0.63
N GLY A 636 -18.30 24.18 1.35
CA GLY A 636 -18.04 22.88 1.99
C GLY A 636 -19.08 22.50 3.05
N ASP A 637 -19.67 23.46 3.76
CA ASP A 637 -20.71 23.21 4.75
C ASP A 637 -22.01 22.72 4.08
N LEU A 638 -22.36 23.30 2.94
CA LEU A 638 -23.51 22.84 2.14
C LEU A 638 -23.26 21.43 1.57
N LEU A 639 -22.05 21.15 1.07
CA LEU A 639 -21.69 19.80 0.59
C LEU A 639 -21.84 18.73 1.71
N LYS A 640 -21.51 19.10 2.96
CA LYS A 640 -21.66 18.25 4.15
C LYS A 640 -23.11 18.17 4.68
N ALA A 641 -24.03 18.97 4.16
CA ALA A 641 -25.38 19.18 4.72
C ALA A 641 -25.36 19.74 6.15
N ARG A 642 -24.51 20.75 6.36
CA ARG A 642 -24.25 21.42 7.65
C ARG A 642 -24.24 22.94 7.50
N SER A 643 -24.94 23.50 6.51
CA SER A 643 -24.90 24.94 6.24
C SER A 643 -25.44 25.81 7.38
N GLY A 644 -26.33 25.26 8.23
CA GLY A 644 -27.11 26.05 9.20
C GLY A 644 -28.28 26.82 8.55
N VAL A 645 -28.47 26.69 7.24
CA VAL A 645 -29.55 27.35 6.50
C VAL A 645 -30.79 26.45 6.43
N TYR A 646 -31.92 26.95 6.96
CA TYR A 646 -33.16 26.17 7.07
C TYR A 646 -34.31 26.81 6.29
N HIS A 647 -34.10 27.03 4.99
CA HIS A 647 -35.09 27.57 4.04
C HIS A 647 -35.93 26.46 3.39
N PRO A 648 -37.19 26.70 2.98
CA PRO A 648 -37.90 25.85 2.03
C PRO A 648 -37.09 25.49 0.78
N ALA A 649 -37.30 24.28 0.29
CA ALA A 649 -36.58 23.79 -0.89
C ALA A 649 -37.51 23.08 -1.86
N LEU A 650 -37.17 23.17 -3.15
CA LEU A 650 -37.75 22.29 -4.16
C LEU A 650 -37.32 20.84 -3.91
N TYR A 651 -38.18 19.88 -4.27
CA TYR A 651 -38.01 18.44 -4.00
C TYR A 651 -38.03 18.03 -2.52
N GLU A 652 -38.40 18.93 -1.61
CA GLU A 652 -38.60 18.61 -0.20
C GLU A 652 -39.87 17.77 0.00
N THR A 653 -39.77 16.65 0.73
CA THR A 653 -40.94 15.86 1.10
C THR A 653 -41.62 16.44 2.34
N LYS A 654 -42.92 16.21 2.54
CA LYS A 654 -43.63 16.64 3.77
C LYS A 654 -42.91 16.20 5.06
N ALA A 655 -42.33 15.00 5.07
CA ALA A 655 -41.58 14.49 6.21
C ALA A 655 -40.22 15.18 6.42
N MET A 656 -39.59 15.69 5.36
CA MET A 656 -38.37 16.49 5.46
C MET A 656 -38.69 17.89 5.99
N ALA A 657 -39.73 18.53 5.44
CA ALA A 657 -40.19 19.84 5.89
C ALA A 657 -40.58 19.84 7.37
N ALA A 658 -41.28 18.79 7.83
CA ALA A 658 -41.66 18.64 9.24
C ALA A 658 -40.47 18.43 10.19
N ARG A 659 -39.31 17.98 9.67
CA ARG A 659 -38.08 17.76 10.45
C ARG A 659 -37.08 18.92 10.32
N ARG A 660 -37.41 19.93 9.51
CA ARG A 660 -36.54 21.07 9.28
C ARG A 660 -36.36 21.83 10.61
N PRO A 661 -35.12 22.06 11.06
CA PRO A 661 -34.89 22.85 12.26
C PRO A 661 -35.45 24.27 12.13
N LYS A 662 -35.69 24.92 13.27
CA LYS A 662 -36.09 26.33 13.30
C LYS A 662 -34.97 27.18 12.68
N ARG A 663 -35.30 28.15 11.82
CA ARG A 663 -34.31 29.08 11.25
C ARG A 663 -33.54 29.80 12.37
N GLY A 664 -32.22 29.92 12.22
CA GLY A 664 -31.32 30.50 13.22
C GLY A 664 -31.07 29.62 14.46
N SER A 665 -31.51 28.35 14.47
CA SER A 665 -31.29 27.46 15.63
C SER A 665 -29.87 26.92 15.76
N HIS A 666 -29.07 26.97 14.69
CA HIS A 666 -27.71 26.43 14.67
C HIS A 666 -26.83 27.28 13.77
N GLU A 667 -25.59 27.49 14.21
CA GLU A 667 -24.53 28.11 13.43
C GLU A 667 -24.10 27.23 12.23
N PRO A 668 -23.54 27.82 11.16
CA PRO A 668 -22.91 27.06 10.09
C PRO A 668 -21.87 26.05 10.61
N ASN A 669 -21.83 24.89 9.98
CA ASN A 669 -21.00 23.74 10.32
C ASN A 669 -21.24 23.13 11.72
N ALA A 670 -22.23 23.58 12.50
CA ALA A 670 -22.48 23.07 13.85
C ALA A 670 -23.38 21.81 13.86
N PHE A 671 -24.39 21.76 13.00
CA PHE A 671 -25.42 20.70 13.01
C PHE A 671 -25.60 20.06 11.64
N TRP A 672 -25.83 18.74 11.63
CA TRP A 672 -26.12 18.00 10.40
C TRP A 672 -27.63 17.85 10.20
N TYR A 673 -28.12 18.33 9.07
CA TYR A 673 -29.51 18.15 8.63
C TYR A 673 -29.53 17.81 7.14
N TYR A 674 -30.22 16.73 6.78
CA TYR A 674 -30.31 16.31 5.38
C TYR A 674 -31.20 17.28 4.58
N ASN A 675 -30.58 18.33 4.05
CA ASN A 675 -31.24 19.54 3.55
C ASN A 675 -31.26 19.60 2.01
N ASN A 676 -32.43 19.61 1.38
CA ASN A 676 -32.51 19.80 -0.07
C ASN A 676 -32.16 21.22 -0.52
N TRP A 677 -32.27 22.21 0.36
CA TRP A 677 -31.84 23.57 0.05
C TRP A 677 -30.35 23.58 -0.25
N ASP A 678 -29.50 23.11 0.69
CA ASP A 678 -28.05 22.97 0.50
C ASP A 678 -27.72 22.35 -0.85
N PHE A 679 -28.35 21.22 -1.17
CA PHE A 679 -28.06 20.45 -2.37
C PHE A 679 -28.50 21.15 -3.67
N ASN A 680 -29.57 21.94 -3.65
CA ASN A 680 -30.00 22.73 -4.80
C ASN A 680 -29.10 23.96 -4.96
N THR A 681 -28.80 24.65 -3.87
CA THR A 681 -27.92 25.82 -3.84
C THR A 681 -26.51 25.50 -4.32
N VAL A 682 -25.92 24.36 -3.92
CA VAL A 682 -24.61 23.97 -4.47
C VAL A 682 -24.65 23.66 -5.97
N CYS A 683 -25.80 23.37 -6.56
CA CYS A 683 -25.89 23.30 -8.02
C CYS A 683 -25.87 24.69 -8.64
N SER A 684 -26.57 25.65 -8.07
CA SER A 684 -26.50 27.04 -8.53
C SER A 684 -25.08 27.60 -8.39
N ILE A 685 -24.40 27.36 -7.27
CA ILE A 685 -22.98 27.71 -7.08
C ILE A 685 -22.11 27.02 -8.13
N PHE A 686 -22.35 25.72 -8.37
CA PHE A 686 -21.59 24.98 -9.38
C PHE A 686 -21.70 25.64 -10.75
N GLU A 687 -22.91 25.96 -11.20
CA GLU A 687 -23.14 26.53 -12.53
C GLU A 687 -22.58 27.96 -12.63
N ASN A 688 -22.79 28.78 -11.60
CA ASN A 688 -22.27 30.16 -11.55
C ASN A 688 -20.74 30.20 -11.61
N GLU A 689 -20.06 29.37 -10.81
CA GLU A 689 -18.59 29.41 -10.68
C GLU A 689 -17.87 28.61 -11.76
N SER A 690 -18.48 27.53 -12.26
CA SER A 690 -17.89 26.73 -13.34
C SER A 690 -18.08 27.35 -14.71
N GLY A 691 -19.19 28.08 -14.91
CA GLY A 691 -19.66 28.55 -16.22
C GLY A 691 -20.34 27.46 -17.06
N HIS A 692 -20.61 26.28 -16.49
CA HIS A 692 -21.19 25.13 -17.19
C HIS A 692 -22.48 24.66 -16.50
N GLY A 693 -23.50 24.32 -17.29
CA GLY A 693 -24.71 23.69 -16.79
C GLY A 693 -24.42 22.27 -16.27
N ILE A 694 -25.10 21.85 -15.19
CA ILE A 694 -24.84 20.55 -14.56
C ILE A 694 -25.07 19.38 -15.52
N PHE A 695 -26.04 19.48 -16.44
CA PHE A 695 -26.43 18.37 -17.31
C PHE A 695 -25.47 18.20 -18.48
N GLU A 696 -25.01 19.30 -19.07
CA GLU A 696 -23.95 19.34 -20.08
C GLU A 696 -22.64 18.80 -19.48
N GLU A 697 -22.24 19.29 -18.30
CA GLU A 697 -21.03 18.83 -17.63
C GLU A 697 -21.10 17.33 -17.29
N PHE A 698 -22.28 16.87 -16.82
CA PHE A 698 -22.49 15.44 -16.58
C PHE A 698 -22.29 14.61 -17.85
N GLU A 699 -22.83 15.06 -18.98
CA GLU A 699 -22.70 14.36 -20.25
C GLU A 699 -21.24 14.31 -20.72
N ASP A 700 -20.58 15.46 -20.74
CA ASP A 700 -19.22 15.62 -21.29
C ASP A 700 -18.16 14.96 -20.40
N ARG A 701 -18.26 15.11 -19.08
CA ARG A 701 -17.24 14.63 -18.14
C ARG A 701 -17.50 13.22 -17.64
N LEU A 702 -18.76 12.81 -17.50
CA LEU A 702 -19.10 11.51 -16.93
C LEU A 702 -19.75 10.59 -17.96
N ALA A 703 -20.90 10.94 -18.54
CA ALA A 703 -21.67 10.00 -19.35
C ALA A 703 -20.90 9.52 -20.59
N GLY A 704 -20.28 10.44 -21.33
CA GLY A 704 -19.48 10.17 -22.52
C GLY A 704 -18.23 9.33 -22.21
N PRO A 705 -17.32 9.80 -21.35
CA PRO A 705 -16.09 9.07 -21.00
C PRO A 705 -16.35 7.68 -20.40
N LEU A 706 -17.40 7.56 -19.58
CA LEU A 706 -17.81 6.28 -18.98
C LEU A 706 -18.55 5.35 -19.97
N MET A 707 -18.88 5.84 -21.16
CA MET A 707 -19.66 5.13 -22.18
C MET A 707 -21.03 4.69 -21.64
N MET A 708 -21.74 5.59 -20.96
CA MET A 708 -23.12 5.36 -20.52
C MET A 708 -24.01 5.13 -21.74
N GLN A 709 -24.81 4.07 -21.71
CA GLN A 709 -25.51 3.57 -22.89
C GLN A 709 -26.97 4.01 -22.96
N ASP A 710 -27.61 4.19 -21.81
CA ASP A 710 -29.04 4.47 -21.71
C ASP A 710 -29.31 5.95 -21.43
N PHE A 711 -28.30 6.67 -20.95
CA PHE A 711 -28.43 8.10 -20.72
C PHE A 711 -28.57 8.86 -22.05
N VAL A 712 -29.50 9.82 -22.05
CA VAL A 712 -29.82 10.72 -23.16
C VAL A 712 -30.24 12.01 -22.49
N ARG A 713 -29.39 13.04 -22.57
CA ARG A 713 -29.53 14.25 -21.76
C ARG A 713 -30.92 14.88 -21.89
N GLU A 714 -31.43 15.04 -23.11
CA GLU A 714 -32.71 15.71 -23.40
C GLU A 714 -33.93 14.96 -22.84
N LYS A 715 -33.81 13.64 -22.63
CA LYS A 715 -34.90 12.80 -22.11
C LYS A 715 -34.82 12.59 -20.60
N HIS A 716 -33.60 12.57 -20.07
CA HIS A 716 -33.32 12.05 -18.74
C HIS A 716 -32.90 13.13 -17.74
N THR A 717 -32.89 14.40 -18.16
CA THR A 717 -32.59 15.55 -17.32
C THR A 717 -33.65 16.63 -17.48
N ARG A 718 -33.84 17.44 -16.44
CA ARG A 718 -34.65 18.66 -16.46
C ARG A 718 -34.37 19.46 -15.21
N TYR A 719 -34.46 20.79 -15.28
CA TYR A 719 -34.63 21.61 -14.09
C TYR A 719 -36.09 21.56 -13.63
N VAL A 720 -36.29 21.68 -12.32
CA VAL A 720 -37.59 21.92 -11.72
C VAL A 720 -37.48 23.19 -10.90
N THR A 721 -38.21 24.21 -11.33
CA THR A 721 -38.35 25.52 -10.68
C THR A 721 -39.69 25.60 -9.95
N GLY A 722 -39.84 26.57 -9.04
CA GLY A 722 -41.08 26.81 -8.32
C GLY A 722 -40.91 27.86 -7.23
N THR A 723 -42.00 28.21 -6.54
CA THR A 723 -42.03 29.33 -5.59
C THR A 723 -41.35 29.06 -4.24
N ASN A 724 -40.92 27.82 -3.97
CA ASN A 724 -40.32 27.46 -2.68
C ASN A 724 -38.87 27.92 -2.54
N SER A 725 -38.13 28.05 -3.66
CA SER A 725 -36.74 28.49 -3.66
C SER A 725 -36.35 28.94 -5.07
N VAL A 726 -35.49 29.95 -5.17
CA VAL A 726 -34.90 30.39 -6.44
C VAL A 726 -33.91 29.35 -6.99
N HIS A 727 -33.42 28.44 -6.16
CA HIS A 727 -32.48 27.39 -6.54
C HIS A 727 -33.21 26.16 -7.11
N PRO A 728 -33.09 25.88 -8.42
CA PRO A 728 -33.82 24.78 -9.05
C PRO A 728 -33.36 23.41 -8.55
N ALA A 729 -34.28 22.45 -8.53
CA ALA A 729 -33.91 21.04 -8.41
C ALA A 729 -33.50 20.47 -9.78
N TYR A 730 -32.56 19.54 -9.79
CA TYR A 730 -31.94 18.98 -11.02
C TYR A 730 -32.07 17.44 -11.10
N PRO A 731 -33.27 16.87 -11.24
CA PRO A 731 -33.45 15.42 -11.35
C PRO A 731 -32.74 14.79 -12.56
N PHE A 732 -32.15 13.62 -12.34
CA PHE A 732 -31.64 12.71 -13.38
C PHE A 732 -32.49 11.44 -13.46
N GLN A 733 -32.52 10.81 -14.63
CA GLN A 733 -32.89 9.41 -14.82
C GLN A 733 -31.68 8.63 -15.33
N LEU A 734 -31.34 7.53 -14.65
CA LEU A 734 -30.25 6.65 -15.06
C LEU A 734 -30.66 5.19 -14.88
N SER A 735 -30.13 4.35 -15.77
CA SER A 735 -30.28 2.90 -15.69
C SER A 735 -29.40 2.33 -14.57
N ALA A 736 -29.64 1.06 -14.20
CA ALA A 736 -28.82 0.40 -13.20
C ALA A 736 -27.38 0.22 -13.69
N ARG A 737 -27.21 -0.11 -14.98
CA ARG A 737 -25.90 -0.34 -15.60
C ARG A 737 -25.07 0.93 -15.75
N ASP A 738 -25.69 2.07 -16.04
CA ASP A 738 -24.97 3.35 -16.13
C ASP A 738 -24.57 3.88 -14.75
N LEU A 739 -25.43 3.69 -13.74
CA LEU A 739 -25.04 3.94 -12.35
C LEU A 739 -23.92 3.02 -11.88
N ALA A 740 -23.84 1.79 -12.38
CA ALA A 740 -22.74 0.89 -12.04
C ALA A 740 -21.40 1.38 -12.61
N ARG A 741 -21.38 2.02 -13.79
CA ARG A 741 -20.19 2.68 -14.34
C ARG A 741 -19.72 3.83 -13.46
N PHE A 742 -20.66 4.68 -13.05
CA PHE A 742 -20.39 5.77 -12.11
C PHE A 742 -19.87 5.25 -10.75
N GLY A 743 -20.45 4.17 -10.23
CA GLY A 743 -19.95 3.51 -9.03
C GLY A 743 -18.53 2.95 -9.19
N LEU A 744 -18.22 2.36 -10.34
CA LEU A 744 -16.92 1.77 -10.64
C LEU A 744 -15.83 2.84 -10.77
N LEU A 745 -16.16 3.99 -11.36
CA LEU A 745 -15.29 5.16 -11.38
C LEU A 745 -14.86 5.56 -9.95
N PHE A 746 -15.82 5.62 -9.02
CA PHE A 746 -15.54 5.92 -7.61
C PHE A 746 -14.79 4.79 -6.89
N ALA A 747 -15.11 3.53 -7.18
CA ALA A 747 -14.40 2.38 -6.63
C ALA A 747 -12.90 2.40 -6.96
N ARG A 748 -12.53 3.07 -8.07
CA ARG A 748 -11.17 3.17 -8.60
C ARG A 748 -10.58 4.57 -8.45
N GLY A 749 -11.01 5.30 -7.42
CA GLY A 749 -10.41 6.59 -7.08
C GLY A 749 -10.59 7.66 -8.16
N GLY A 750 -11.65 7.56 -8.98
CA GLY A 750 -11.96 8.55 -10.00
C GLY A 750 -11.23 8.36 -11.33
N VAL A 751 -10.56 7.21 -11.51
CA VAL A 751 -9.86 6.85 -12.75
C VAL A 751 -10.74 5.98 -13.64
N TRP A 752 -10.76 6.29 -14.93
CA TRP A 752 -11.36 5.46 -15.97
C TRP A 752 -10.37 5.20 -17.08
N LYS A 753 -9.99 3.92 -17.28
CA LYS A 753 -8.86 3.53 -18.13
C LYS A 753 -7.61 4.30 -17.71
N ASP A 754 -7.04 5.10 -18.60
CA ASP A 754 -5.81 5.86 -18.38
C ASP A 754 -6.10 7.34 -18.01
N GLU A 755 -7.37 7.71 -17.80
CA GLU A 755 -7.80 9.08 -17.57
C GLU A 755 -8.34 9.29 -16.14
N GLN A 756 -7.82 10.30 -15.45
CA GLN A 756 -8.33 10.75 -14.16
C GLN A 756 -9.51 11.71 -14.36
N ILE A 757 -10.74 11.18 -14.38
CA ILE A 757 -11.96 11.96 -14.61
C ILE A 757 -12.34 12.79 -13.37
N ILE A 758 -12.26 12.18 -12.18
CA ILE A 758 -12.53 12.85 -10.90
C ILE A 758 -11.24 12.81 -10.09
N PRO A 759 -10.70 13.92 -9.58
CA PRO A 759 -9.48 13.91 -8.78
C PRO A 759 -9.52 12.88 -7.64
N LYS A 760 -8.47 12.05 -7.53
CA LYS A 760 -8.39 11.02 -6.47
C LYS A 760 -8.56 11.59 -5.07
N GLY A 761 -7.91 12.73 -4.78
CA GLY A 761 -8.06 13.42 -3.50
C GLY A 761 -9.50 13.83 -3.23
N TRP A 762 -10.27 14.22 -4.25
CA TRP A 762 -11.68 14.56 -4.11
C TRP A 762 -12.55 13.33 -3.87
N VAL A 763 -12.29 12.19 -4.51
CA VAL A 763 -13.02 10.94 -4.22
C VAL A 763 -12.89 10.57 -2.75
N ILE A 764 -11.69 10.71 -2.19
CA ILE A 764 -11.40 10.38 -0.78
C ILE A 764 -12.06 11.38 0.16
N GLU A 765 -11.86 12.67 -0.11
CA GLU A 765 -12.45 13.75 0.69
C GLU A 765 -13.99 13.68 0.68
N SER A 766 -14.59 13.53 -0.51
CA SER A 766 -16.05 13.51 -0.66
C SER A 766 -16.72 12.29 -0.02
N THR A 767 -16.00 11.19 0.12
CA THR A 767 -16.50 9.94 0.72
C THR A 767 -16.04 9.74 2.17
N ARG A 768 -15.33 10.71 2.75
CA ARG A 768 -15.04 10.75 4.18
C ARG A 768 -16.29 11.13 4.98
N SER A 769 -16.46 10.54 6.17
CA SER A 769 -17.56 10.89 7.08
C SER A 769 -17.25 12.15 7.88
N TYR A 770 -18.08 13.19 7.73
CA TYR A 770 -18.03 14.44 8.53
C TYR A 770 -19.16 14.54 9.55
N SER A 771 -20.10 13.58 9.55
CA SER A 771 -21.26 13.61 10.44
C SER A 771 -21.71 12.20 10.75
N THR A 772 -22.12 11.96 12.00
CA THR A 772 -22.78 10.71 12.39
C THR A 772 -24.27 10.82 12.10
N THR A 773 -24.87 9.81 11.48
CA THR A 773 -26.30 9.84 11.13
C THR A 773 -27.12 8.92 12.00
N SER A 774 -28.38 9.26 12.22
CA SER A 774 -29.34 8.43 12.96
C SER A 774 -29.70 7.11 12.26
N ARG A 775 -29.18 6.86 11.05
CA ARG A 775 -29.42 5.63 10.27
C ARG A 775 -28.31 4.58 10.45
N GLY A 776 -27.30 4.87 11.28
CA GLY A 776 -26.04 4.12 11.30
C GLY A 776 -25.10 4.62 10.19
N GLY A 777 -23.79 4.58 10.45
CA GLY A 777 -22.79 5.16 9.55
C GLY A 777 -22.70 6.69 9.65
N GLY A 778 -22.15 7.30 8.61
CA GLY A 778 -21.91 8.73 8.50
C GLY A 778 -22.34 9.36 7.17
N TYR A 779 -22.09 10.66 7.04
CA TYR A 779 -22.38 11.44 5.83
C TYR A 779 -21.16 12.27 5.42
N GLY A 780 -20.81 12.19 4.14
CA GLY A 780 -19.72 12.91 3.48
C GLY A 780 -20.19 14.10 2.65
N TYR A 781 -19.45 14.43 1.60
CA TYR A 781 -19.90 15.43 0.61
C TYR A 781 -20.94 14.80 -0.30
N MET A 782 -22.18 14.79 0.19
CA MET A 782 -23.34 14.18 -0.49
C MET A 782 -23.26 12.66 -0.70
N TRP A 783 -22.46 11.97 0.13
CA TRP A 783 -22.34 10.51 0.17
C TRP A 783 -22.75 9.96 1.53
N TRP A 784 -23.45 8.82 1.55
CA TRP A 784 -23.62 8.03 2.77
C TRP A 784 -22.38 7.16 2.95
N VAL A 785 -21.82 7.09 4.17
CA VAL A 785 -20.53 6.43 4.42
C VAL A 785 -20.67 5.39 5.53
N ALA A 786 -20.07 4.22 5.36
CA ALA A 786 -19.99 3.21 6.42
C ALA A 786 -19.07 3.67 7.54
N LYS A 787 -19.39 3.33 8.80
CA LYS A 787 -18.57 3.66 9.97
C LYS A 787 -18.47 2.44 10.90
N ASP A 788 -17.26 1.98 11.18
CA ASP A 788 -16.96 0.79 11.99
C ASP A 788 -17.68 -0.47 11.45
N GLY A 789 -17.72 -0.57 10.13
CA GLY A 789 -18.44 -1.53 9.31
C GLY A 789 -19.96 -1.47 9.42
N ASN A 790 -20.53 -0.56 10.23
CA ASN A 790 -21.97 -0.35 10.33
C ASN A 790 -22.43 0.52 9.16
N PHE A 791 -23.39 0.00 8.38
CA PHE A 791 -24.00 0.80 7.32
C PHE A 791 -25.46 0.43 7.02
N TYR A 792 -25.74 -0.88 6.97
CA TYR A 792 -27.10 -1.41 6.86
C TYR A 792 -27.37 -2.35 8.04
N PRO A 793 -28.64 -2.48 8.49
CA PRO A 793 -28.98 -3.41 9.56
C PRO A 793 -28.57 -4.85 9.20
N ASN A 794 -28.03 -5.57 10.18
CA ASN A 794 -27.71 -7.01 10.12
C ASN A 794 -26.63 -7.43 9.11
N VAL A 795 -25.90 -6.47 8.52
CA VAL A 795 -24.78 -6.76 7.60
C VAL A 795 -23.66 -5.75 7.82
N LYS A 796 -22.43 -6.27 7.91
CA LYS A 796 -21.22 -5.45 7.96
C LYS A 796 -20.64 -5.32 6.57
N VAL A 797 -20.12 -4.13 6.27
CA VAL A 797 -19.35 -3.85 5.06
C VAL A 797 -17.97 -3.33 5.47
N PRO A 798 -16.94 -3.42 4.62
CA PRO A 798 -15.63 -2.83 4.91
C PRO A 798 -15.73 -1.33 5.23
N ASP A 799 -14.90 -0.85 6.16
CA ASP A 799 -14.76 0.58 6.41
C ASP A 799 -14.30 1.30 5.15
N GLY A 800 -14.82 2.51 4.92
CA GLY A 800 -14.62 3.23 3.66
C GLY A 800 -15.55 2.78 2.52
N SER A 801 -16.48 1.85 2.77
CA SER A 801 -17.63 1.65 1.87
C SER A 801 -18.54 2.88 1.91
N PHE A 802 -19.13 3.25 0.78
CA PHE A 802 -20.04 4.39 0.68
C PHE A 802 -21.15 4.13 -0.32
N ALA A 803 -22.23 4.91 -0.22
CA ALA A 803 -23.39 4.73 -1.07
C ALA A 803 -24.10 6.04 -1.42
N ALA A 804 -24.69 6.07 -2.62
CA ALA A 804 -25.72 7.02 -2.97
C ALA A 804 -27.10 6.39 -2.70
N HIS A 805 -27.96 7.09 -1.96
CA HIS A 805 -29.30 6.61 -1.63
C HIS A 805 -30.37 7.46 -2.31
N GLY A 806 -31.32 6.78 -2.98
CA GLY A 806 -32.51 7.41 -3.54
C GLY A 806 -33.78 7.06 -2.77
N TYR A 807 -34.87 7.72 -3.14
CA TYR A 807 -36.19 7.53 -2.55
C TYR A 807 -36.67 6.07 -2.71
N ARG A 808 -37.44 5.56 -1.75
CA ARG A 808 -38.08 4.21 -1.78
C ARG A 808 -37.16 2.99 -1.99
N GLY A 809 -35.85 3.15 -1.79
CA GLY A 809 -34.94 2.00 -1.79
C GLY A 809 -34.00 1.92 -2.99
N HIS A 810 -33.87 2.96 -3.81
CA HIS A 810 -32.76 2.99 -4.76
C HIS A 810 -31.41 3.08 -4.02
N LYS A 811 -30.44 2.29 -4.45
CA LYS A 811 -29.09 2.23 -3.87
C LYS A 811 -28.04 2.12 -4.99
N LEU A 812 -26.96 2.87 -4.85
CA LEU A 812 -25.66 2.58 -5.45
C LEU A 812 -24.70 2.41 -4.26
N LEU A 813 -24.23 1.20 -4.02
CA LEU A 813 -23.25 0.87 -2.99
C LEU A 813 -21.91 0.59 -3.65
N VAL A 814 -20.86 1.19 -3.13
CA VAL A 814 -19.48 1.03 -3.58
C VAL A 814 -18.64 0.51 -2.41
N ILE A 815 -17.90 -0.57 -2.66
CA ILE A 815 -16.95 -1.18 -1.72
C ILE A 815 -15.58 -1.19 -2.42
N PRO A 816 -14.80 -0.10 -2.30
CA PRO A 816 -13.54 0.07 -3.05
C PRO A 816 -12.54 -1.06 -2.80
N GLN A 817 -12.46 -1.55 -1.56
CA GLN A 817 -11.54 -2.61 -1.15
C GLN A 817 -11.75 -3.91 -1.92
N TRP A 818 -12.93 -4.10 -2.52
CA TRP A 818 -13.25 -5.31 -3.29
C TRP A 818 -13.45 -5.03 -4.77
N ASP A 819 -13.19 -3.79 -5.22
CA ASP A 819 -13.60 -3.25 -6.53
C ASP A 819 -15.04 -3.66 -6.88
N LEU A 820 -15.94 -3.55 -5.89
CA LEU A 820 -17.30 -4.06 -5.93
C LEU A 820 -18.32 -2.92 -5.94
N VAL A 821 -19.25 -2.99 -6.88
CA VAL A 821 -20.36 -2.06 -7.04
C VAL A 821 -21.67 -2.83 -7.08
N ILE A 822 -22.63 -2.42 -6.27
CA ILE A 822 -23.99 -2.99 -6.25
C ILE A 822 -24.99 -1.86 -6.47
N VAL A 823 -25.76 -1.96 -7.56
CA VAL A 823 -26.85 -1.00 -7.84
C VAL A 823 -28.18 -1.72 -7.71
N HIS A 824 -29.07 -1.17 -6.89
CA HIS A 824 -30.44 -1.65 -6.70
C HIS A 824 -31.43 -0.54 -7.06
N ARG A 825 -32.46 -0.88 -7.85
CA ARG A 825 -33.48 0.05 -8.36
C ARG A 825 -34.88 -0.44 -8.01
N VAL A 826 -35.77 0.53 -7.81
CA VAL A 826 -37.23 0.33 -7.64
C VAL A 826 -37.98 1.17 -8.68
N ASN A 827 -39.21 0.79 -9.04
CA ASN A 827 -40.00 1.52 -10.02
C ASN A 827 -40.85 2.62 -9.36
N THR A 828 -40.27 3.82 -9.22
CA THR A 828 -40.99 4.97 -8.67
C THR A 828 -41.87 5.73 -9.67
N PHE A 829 -42.00 5.27 -10.92
CA PHE A 829 -43.04 5.80 -11.81
C PHE A 829 -44.42 5.30 -11.38
N LYS A 830 -44.48 4.19 -10.64
CA LYS A 830 -45.68 3.67 -10.01
C LYS A 830 -45.84 4.21 -8.58
N ARG A 831 -47.09 4.31 -8.13
CA ARG A 831 -47.42 4.81 -6.78
C ARG A 831 -47.04 3.80 -5.68
N GLU A 832 -47.00 2.50 -5.99
CA GLU A 832 -46.74 1.40 -5.04
C GLU A 832 -45.32 0.82 -5.18
N GLY A 833 -44.84 0.13 -4.13
CA GLY A 833 -43.52 -0.54 -4.08
C GLY A 833 -42.38 0.26 -3.44
N SER A 834 -41.78 -0.25 -2.36
CA SER A 834 -40.57 0.32 -1.75
C SER A 834 -39.74 -0.77 -1.09
N VAL A 835 -38.43 -0.59 -1.05
CA VAL A 835 -37.52 -1.47 -0.31
C VAL A 835 -36.89 -0.70 0.84
N GLY A 836 -37.22 -1.10 2.06
CA GLY A 836 -36.68 -0.50 3.28
C GLY A 836 -35.19 -0.80 3.46
N THR A 837 -34.50 0.02 4.26
CA THR A 837 -33.07 -0.16 4.55
C THR A 837 -32.78 -1.52 5.20
N GLY A 838 -33.68 -2.02 6.06
CA GLY A 838 -33.54 -3.34 6.69
C GLY A 838 -33.66 -4.51 5.70
N ASP A 839 -34.63 -4.45 4.77
CA ASP A 839 -34.80 -5.50 3.75
C ASP A 839 -33.66 -5.47 2.72
N PHE A 840 -33.20 -4.28 2.33
CA PHE A 840 -31.98 -4.17 1.53
C PHE A 840 -30.75 -4.71 2.29
N GLY A 841 -30.64 -4.49 3.60
CA GLY A 841 -29.57 -5.07 4.42
C GLY A 841 -29.58 -6.61 4.42
N LYS A 842 -30.77 -7.23 4.51
CA LYS A 842 -30.92 -8.69 4.37
C LYS A 842 -30.52 -9.17 2.96
N LEU A 843 -30.95 -8.47 1.92
CA LEU A 843 -30.57 -8.80 0.54
C LEU A 843 -29.06 -8.66 0.33
N LEU A 844 -28.46 -7.57 0.82
CA LEU A 844 -27.03 -7.34 0.76
C LEU A 844 -26.25 -8.43 1.50
N LYS A 845 -26.72 -8.86 2.67
CA LYS A 845 -26.11 -9.99 3.40
C LYS A 845 -26.05 -11.25 2.52
N LEU A 846 -27.16 -11.62 1.88
CA LEU A 846 -27.19 -12.79 0.98
C LEU A 846 -26.25 -12.63 -0.22
N ILE A 847 -26.15 -11.41 -0.77
CA ILE A 847 -25.20 -11.12 -1.85
C ILE A 847 -23.76 -11.30 -1.36
N LEU A 848 -23.40 -10.72 -0.21
CA LEU A 848 -22.03 -10.77 0.30
C LEU A 848 -21.65 -12.18 0.78
N GLU A 849 -22.58 -12.96 1.33
CA GLU A 849 -22.36 -14.38 1.65
C GLU A 849 -22.16 -15.26 0.41
N ALA A 850 -22.61 -14.79 -0.76
CA ALA A 850 -22.32 -15.48 -2.02
C ALA A 850 -20.89 -15.21 -2.50
N ARG A 851 -20.17 -14.21 -1.96
CA ARG A 851 -18.77 -13.93 -2.27
C ARG A 851 -17.86 -14.75 -1.34
N LYS A 852 -17.04 -15.62 -1.90
CA LYS A 852 -16.12 -16.54 -1.20
C LYS A 852 -14.78 -15.90 -0.89
#